data_AF-A0A6N8TNK5-F1
#
_entry.id   AF-A0A6N8TNK5-F1
#
_cell.length_a   1.000
_cell.length_b   1.000
_cell.length_c   1.000
_cell.angle_alpha   90.00
_cell.angle_beta   90.00
_cell.angle_gamma   90.00
#
_symmetry.space_group_name_H-M   'P 1'
#
loop_
_entity.id
_entity.type
_entity.pdbx_description
1 polymer ?
#
loop_
_entity_poly.entity_id
_entity_poly.type
_entity_poly.pdbx_seq_one_letter_code
_entity_poly.pdbx_strand_id
1 'polypeptide(L)'
;MTAWFRLALAAFLAAWTFCFSTLAFADAKLRGLQMFYGDVTHAFGTETTPEVTPCVAPRIGWQSEGKSCLDHPTKVASDGLLLILRGNRAAAAEHGQWLLDHAEWRHRGLFFPFQWDLVTFWPYEMKAPWVSGLTQGLAVGLFSYLYEATGEARWADAARTTYRSYLVDKDQGGFAGRDTDGVTFEEYPTEPATHVLNGSAVAAIALHDYARIFADDDALKLFDEATRWYENNIERYTLASSTHRTIISRYSLAPKRAEVLFRIVGAAKAKIHTLELRSDDEVIARLDIGSDGDDTMSSPTHIWNDPAYQNWGEKDSEGDETFRRYIPDQGEYNHAPFTFTIPEGVEHLSLYIEAAIEDNRSLDVQFYTGAEYMAIGQINGAAPTFTFPLGESIRAASVMEGAKPAVNPQYWDDNFQLAKILGTLSSSKPLTRVANSWRQSAQLVPFAALPDHKFEWIDEATPVLDLVPNSQESRHVEYPSVITTPDGKRILYSAIGEDGRWRIYLATSQMGENWTRQGQIFDDGTLPFTGNYAFPNVIAFEENGARRYTMVFAAASKASVTYDTLYLSHSSDGAQWSAPQAVLRDLLVLDPLLMRHPDGGFEVFYVVNEGSVQAIMSARSPDGTQWTAANSVWASRGAAKAGIYTIGGVVHKDVQLFLLEEMIADERHVWNAYCRDFTGAFIKLPGNPLHIDASGNDSPMLYGMAFENNTELGYVYYNEISALGAETGGVIRKSRVEPDELGTLDLQTCAKSGGEWP
;
A
#
# COMPACT_ATOMS: atom_id res chain seq x y z
N MET A 1 15.04 -11.16 67.30
CA MET A 1 15.22 -10.38 66.05
C MET A 1 16.03 -11.10 64.96
N THR A 2 16.34 -12.40 65.07
CA THR A 2 17.36 -13.06 64.20
C THR A 2 16.84 -14.08 63.19
N ALA A 3 15.58 -14.54 63.30
CA ALA A 3 14.98 -15.47 62.34
C ALA A 3 14.24 -14.76 61.19
N TRP A 4 13.46 -13.73 61.51
CA TRP A 4 12.68 -12.95 60.53
C TRP A 4 13.57 -12.17 59.55
N PHE A 5 14.70 -11.63 60.01
CA PHE A 5 15.65 -10.92 59.15
C PHE A 5 16.36 -11.84 58.14
N ARG A 6 16.61 -13.11 58.51
CA ARG A 6 17.23 -14.09 57.61
C ARG A 6 16.26 -14.60 56.54
N LEU A 7 14.98 -14.78 56.90
CA LEU A 7 13.93 -15.13 55.94
C LEU A 7 13.63 -13.99 54.96
N ALA A 8 13.59 -12.75 55.44
CA ALA A 8 13.41 -11.58 54.58
C ALA A 8 14.59 -11.38 53.62
N LEU A 9 15.84 -11.55 54.10
CA LEU A 9 17.03 -11.41 53.26
C LEU A 9 17.15 -12.54 52.22
N ALA A 10 16.78 -13.78 52.58
CA ALA A 10 16.74 -14.91 51.65
C ALA A 10 15.64 -14.77 50.59
N ALA A 11 14.46 -14.28 50.97
CA ALA A 11 13.38 -13.98 50.03
C ALA A 11 13.74 -12.81 49.09
N PHE A 12 14.43 -11.79 49.61
CA PHE A 12 14.90 -10.67 48.79
C PHE A 12 16.01 -11.11 47.83
N LEU A 13 17.00 -11.89 48.27
CA LEU A 13 18.05 -12.44 47.41
C LEU A 13 17.50 -13.41 46.35
N ALA A 14 16.52 -14.24 46.69
CA ALA A 14 15.85 -15.14 45.76
C ALA A 14 14.99 -14.37 44.74
N ALA A 15 14.24 -13.35 45.16
CA ALA A 15 13.49 -12.48 44.24
C ALA A 15 14.42 -11.66 43.34
N TRP A 16 15.58 -11.23 43.85
CA TRP A 16 16.58 -10.48 43.09
C TRP A 16 17.34 -11.36 42.08
N THR A 17 17.67 -12.60 42.44
CA THR A 17 18.24 -13.58 41.48
C THR A 17 17.20 -14.06 40.46
N PHE A 18 15.94 -14.25 40.86
CA PHE A 18 14.86 -14.62 39.94
C PHE A 18 14.60 -13.49 38.93
N CYS A 19 14.49 -12.23 39.37
CA CYS A 19 14.33 -11.08 38.46
C CYS A 19 15.50 -10.90 37.48
N PHE A 20 16.75 -11.03 37.94
CA PHE A 20 17.92 -10.93 37.05
C PHE A 20 18.01 -12.10 36.07
N SER A 21 17.65 -13.32 36.50
CA SER A 21 17.60 -14.47 35.60
C SER A 21 16.45 -14.34 34.58
N THR A 22 15.26 -13.90 34.96
CA THR A 22 14.14 -13.71 34.00
C THR A 22 14.36 -12.55 33.04
N LEU A 23 15.06 -11.48 33.45
CA LEU A 23 15.45 -10.39 32.56
C LEU A 23 16.59 -10.81 31.60
N ALA A 24 17.57 -11.57 32.07
CA ALA A 24 18.64 -12.12 31.22
C ALA A 24 18.17 -13.25 30.28
N PHE A 25 17.13 -14.01 30.66
CA PHE A 25 16.52 -15.04 29.80
C PHE A 25 15.52 -14.48 28.77
N ALA A 26 14.96 -13.29 29.00
CA ALA A 26 14.07 -12.63 28.02
C ALA A 26 14.85 -12.07 26.82
N ASP A 27 16.06 -11.55 27.05
CA ASP A 27 16.93 -11.00 26.00
C ASP A 27 17.51 -12.07 25.04
N ALA A 28 17.68 -13.31 25.50
CA ALA A 28 18.31 -14.38 24.72
C ALA A 28 17.43 -14.95 23.58
N LYS A 29 16.14 -14.57 23.51
CA LYS A 29 15.15 -15.16 22.59
C LYS A 29 14.64 -14.23 21.50
N LEU A 30 15.02 -12.95 21.49
CA LEU A 30 14.59 -12.06 20.43
C LEU A 30 15.26 -12.46 19.11
N ARG A 31 14.44 -12.62 18.08
CA ARG A 31 14.81 -13.03 16.72
C ARG A 31 14.24 -11.99 15.78
N GLY A 32 15.07 -11.05 15.35
CA GLY A 32 14.62 -9.85 14.65
C GLY A 32 14.08 -10.13 13.25
N LEU A 33 14.68 -11.05 12.50
CA LEU A 33 14.13 -11.48 11.21
C LEU A 33 12.79 -12.19 11.40
N GLN A 34 12.61 -12.95 12.47
CA GLN A 34 11.31 -13.52 12.83
C GLN A 34 10.29 -12.44 13.21
N MET A 35 10.70 -11.40 13.94
CA MET A 35 9.82 -10.27 14.25
C MET A 35 9.39 -9.48 13.01
N PHE A 36 10.23 -9.44 11.98
CA PHE A 36 9.94 -8.75 10.72
C PHE A 36 9.12 -9.65 9.79
N TYR A 37 9.63 -10.83 9.42
CA TYR A 37 9.03 -11.72 8.43
C TYR A 37 8.01 -12.74 8.99
N GLY A 38 7.82 -12.81 10.31
CA GLY A 38 7.02 -13.87 10.95
C GLY A 38 5.50 -13.67 10.89
N ASP A 39 5.02 -12.43 10.91
CA ASP A 39 3.60 -12.10 11.06
C ASP A 39 3.02 -11.29 9.87
N VAL A 40 3.82 -10.91 8.86
CA VAL A 40 3.40 -9.97 7.79
C VAL A 40 4.03 -10.28 6.42
N THR A 41 3.31 -9.93 5.36
CA THR A 41 3.73 -9.90 3.95
C THR A 41 4.51 -8.63 3.63
N HIS A 42 5.85 -8.70 3.67
CA HIS A 42 6.74 -7.59 3.27
C HIS A 42 7.15 -7.68 1.79
N ALA A 43 7.73 -6.61 1.23
CA ALA A 43 7.94 -6.38 -0.22
C ALA A 43 8.65 -7.51 -1.01
N PHE A 44 9.26 -8.47 -0.33
CA PHE A 44 9.77 -9.73 -0.89
C PHE A 44 9.14 -10.94 -0.18
N GLY A 45 7.85 -11.21 -0.40
CA GLY A 45 7.27 -12.51 -0.05
C GLY A 45 5.83 -12.51 0.45
N THR A 46 4.88 -12.31 -0.46
CA THR A 46 3.49 -12.76 -0.30
C THR A 46 3.33 -14.20 -0.79
N GLU A 47 3.99 -14.54 -1.91
CA GLU A 47 3.95 -15.86 -2.53
C GLU A 47 5.25 -16.62 -2.29
N THR A 48 5.20 -17.68 -1.48
CA THR A 48 6.33 -18.61 -1.35
C THR A 48 5.97 -19.92 -2.02
N THR A 49 6.62 -20.24 -3.13
CA THR A 49 6.55 -21.59 -3.71
C THR A 49 7.56 -22.49 -2.99
N PRO A 50 7.23 -23.77 -2.71
CA PRO A 50 8.22 -24.72 -2.22
C PRO A 50 9.37 -24.94 -3.21
N GLU A 51 9.12 -24.74 -4.51
CA GLU A 51 10.11 -24.88 -5.57
C GLU A 51 11.03 -23.67 -5.66
N VAL A 52 12.33 -23.94 -5.87
CA VAL A 52 13.36 -22.91 -6.06
C VAL A 52 13.15 -22.24 -7.42
N THR A 53 12.63 -21.02 -7.39
CA THR A 53 12.39 -20.19 -8.58
C THR A 53 13.25 -18.93 -8.53
N PRO A 54 14.51 -18.99 -9.01
CA PRO A 54 15.43 -17.85 -8.97
C PRO A 54 15.06 -16.76 -10.00
N CYS A 55 14.26 -17.14 -11.00
CA CYS A 55 13.89 -16.32 -12.13
C CYS A 55 13.06 -15.09 -11.74
N VAL A 56 13.55 -13.90 -12.09
CA VAL A 56 12.80 -12.65 -12.02
C VAL A 56 12.82 -11.97 -13.39
N ALA A 57 11.66 -11.49 -13.84
CA ALA A 57 11.57 -10.70 -15.06
C ALA A 57 12.38 -9.39 -14.90
N PRO A 58 13.24 -9.02 -15.87
CA PRO A 58 14.00 -7.78 -15.80
C PRO A 58 13.08 -6.56 -15.60
N ARG A 59 13.49 -5.65 -14.73
CA ARG A 59 12.84 -4.36 -14.53
C ARG A 59 13.61 -3.26 -15.24
N ILE A 60 12.98 -2.09 -15.42
CA ILE A 60 13.65 -0.91 -15.96
C ILE A 60 14.95 -0.67 -15.18
N GLY A 61 16.06 -0.57 -15.91
CA GLY A 61 17.41 -0.42 -15.36
C GLY A 61 18.15 -1.72 -15.05
N TRP A 62 17.60 -2.90 -15.35
CA TRP A 62 18.32 -4.17 -15.25
C TRP A 62 18.79 -4.58 -16.65
N GLN A 63 20.10 -4.65 -16.88
CA GLN A 63 20.60 -5.06 -18.19
C GLN A 63 20.48 -6.58 -18.32
N SER A 64 19.46 -7.00 -19.05
CA SER A 64 19.13 -8.41 -19.23
C SER A 64 19.87 -9.08 -20.38
N GLU A 65 20.55 -8.29 -21.23
CA GLU A 65 21.15 -8.75 -22.50
C GLU A 65 20.13 -9.52 -23.37
N GLY A 66 18.86 -9.12 -23.33
CA GLY A 66 17.77 -9.78 -24.06
C GLY A 66 17.19 -11.03 -23.40
N LYS A 67 17.63 -11.38 -22.18
CA LYS A 67 17.02 -12.48 -21.41
C LYS A 67 15.68 -12.04 -20.83
N SER A 68 14.66 -12.88 -20.95
CA SER A 68 13.35 -12.67 -20.32
C SER A 68 13.33 -12.96 -18.81
N CYS A 69 14.45 -13.47 -18.29
CA CYS A 69 14.58 -14.00 -16.94
C CYS A 69 16.01 -13.84 -16.45
N LEU A 70 16.16 -13.32 -15.23
CA LEU A 70 17.46 -13.18 -14.55
C LEU A 70 17.42 -13.90 -13.20
N ASP A 71 18.44 -14.69 -12.93
CA ASP A 71 18.59 -15.36 -11.64
C ASP A 71 18.85 -14.31 -10.54
N HIS A 72 18.00 -14.33 -9.51
CA HIS A 72 17.97 -13.31 -8.47
C HIS A 72 18.23 -13.91 -7.07
N PRO A 73 19.48 -13.87 -6.56
CA PRO A 73 19.83 -14.52 -5.30
C PRO A 73 19.06 -13.98 -4.09
N THR A 74 18.67 -12.69 -4.07
CA THR A 74 17.81 -12.14 -2.99
C THR A 74 16.46 -12.83 -2.92
N LYS A 75 15.87 -13.19 -4.07
CA LYS A 75 14.56 -13.86 -4.11
C LYS A 75 14.70 -15.23 -3.48
N VAL A 76 15.69 -16.00 -3.91
CA VAL A 76 15.96 -17.35 -3.37
C VAL A 76 16.24 -17.30 -1.86
N ALA A 77 17.03 -16.32 -1.40
CA ALA A 77 17.32 -16.14 0.02
C ALA A 77 16.07 -15.75 0.83
N SER A 78 15.25 -14.82 0.30
CA SER A 78 14.00 -14.39 0.96
C SER A 78 12.98 -15.52 1.05
N ASP A 79 12.74 -16.22 -0.07
CA ASP A 79 11.79 -17.34 -0.12
C ASP A 79 12.22 -18.47 0.82
N GLY A 80 13.51 -18.82 0.80
CA GLY A 80 14.07 -19.80 1.71
C GLY A 80 13.91 -19.40 3.18
N LEU A 81 14.17 -18.13 3.52
CA LEU A 81 14.01 -17.59 4.88
C LEU A 81 12.54 -17.67 5.33
N LEU A 82 11.60 -17.28 4.48
CA LEU A 82 10.18 -17.37 4.79
C LEU A 82 9.72 -18.83 4.98
N LEU A 83 10.21 -19.74 4.13
CA LEU A 83 9.92 -21.17 4.23
C LEU A 83 10.41 -21.75 5.56
N ILE A 84 11.62 -21.41 6.01
CA ILE A 84 12.14 -21.92 7.29
C ILE A 84 11.38 -21.33 8.49
N LEU A 85 11.04 -20.03 8.45
CA LEU A 85 10.25 -19.38 9.50
C LEU A 85 8.82 -19.96 9.60
N ARG A 86 8.25 -20.40 8.48
CA ARG A 86 6.96 -21.12 8.40
C ARG A 86 7.07 -22.62 8.70
N GLY A 87 8.27 -23.11 9.03
CA GLY A 87 8.51 -24.50 9.41
C GLY A 87 8.71 -25.48 8.25
N ASN A 88 8.73 -25.03 7.00
CA ASN A 88 9.03 -25.87 5.83
C ASN A 88 10.55 -26.04 5.63
N ARG A 89 11.14 -26.88 6.47
CA ARG A 89 12.60 -27.13 6.50
C ARG A 89 13.14 -27.70 5.20
N ALA A 90 12.38 -28.58 4.53
CA ALA A 90 12.84 -29.27 3.33
C ALA A 90 12.98 -28.30 2.16
N ALA A 91 11.94 -27.52 1.86
CA ALA A 91 11.98 -26.53 0.80
C ALA A 91 13.01 -25.42 1.10
N ALA A 92 13.11 -24.96 2.35
CA ALA A 92 14.12 -23.98 2.75
C ALA A 92 15.55 -24.50 2.55
N ALA A 93 15.79 -25.79 2.80
CA ALA A 93 17.08 -26.43 2.56
C ALA A 93 17.43 -26.50 1.06
N GLU A 94 16.45 -26.66 0.17
CA GLU A 94 16.66 -26.59 -1.28
C GLU A 94 17.08 -25.19 -1.74
N HIS A 95 16.43 -24.15 -1.20
CA HIS A 95 16.82 -22.75 -1.45
C HIS A 95 18.22 -22.45 -0.92
N GLY A 96 18.53 -22.93 0.29
CA GLY A 96 19.87 -22.82 0.88
C GLY A 96 20.92 -23.53 0.04
N GLN A 97 20.61 -24.71 -0.53
CA GLN A 97 21.52 -25.44 -1.40
C GLN A 97 21.75 -24.69 -2.72
N TRP A 98 20.69 -24.14 -3.33
CA TRP A 98 20.83 -23.33 -4.54
C TRP A 98 21.78 -22.15 -4.32
N LEU A 99 21.64 -21.44 -3.18
CA LEU A 99 22.56 -20.35 -2.85
C LEU A 99 24.02 -20.81 -2.76
N LEU A 100 24.27 -21.95 -2.11
CA LEU A 100 25.63 -22.52 -2.01
C LEU A 100 26.21 -22.92 -3.37
N ASP A 101 25.37 -23.43 -4.27
CA ASP A 101 25.78 -23.85 -5.62
C ASP A 101 26.14 -22.64 -6.51
N HIS A 102 25.63 -21.45 -6.20
CA HIS A 102 25.86 -20.21 -6.95
C HIS A 102 26.74 -19.19 -6.19
N ALA A 103 27.41 -19.64 -5.12
CA ALA A 103 28.21 -18.77 -4.28
C ALA A 103 29.64 -18.55 -4.80
N GLU A 104 30.20 -17.39 -4.50
CA GLU A 104 31.59 -17.04 -4.79
C GLU A 104 32.39 -16.79 -3.51
N TRP A 105 33.63 -17.28 -3.46
CA TRP A 105 34.56 -17.00 -2.37
C TRP A 105 35.32 -15.70 -2.60
N ARG A 106 35.25 -14.77 -1.64
CA ARG A 106 36.08 -13.55 -1.61
C ARG A 106 36.57 -13.30 -0.19
N HIS A 107 37.87 -13.04 -0.01
CA HIS A 107 38.46 -12.73 1.31
C HIS A 107 38.10 -13.69 2.45
N ARG A 108 37.93 -14.99 2.15
CA ARG A 108 37.47 -16.07 3.06
C ARG A 108 36.00 -15.99 3.51
N GLY A 109 35.22 -15.08 2.92
CA GLY A 109 33.77 -15.01 3.02
C GLY A 109 33.08 -15.58 1.79
N LEU A 110 31.83 -16.01 1.99
CA LEU A 110 30.96 -16.53 0.95
C LEU A 110 29.98 -15.45 0.50
N PHE A 111 29.92 -15.18 -0.80
CA PHE A 111 29.10 -14.14 -1.43
C PHE A 111 28.09 -14.75 -2.40
N PHE A 112 26.92 -14.12 -2.51
CA PHE A 112 25.85 -14.49 -3.45
C PHE A 112 25.65 -13.38 -4.50
N PRO A 113 26.52 -13.32 -5.52
CA PRO A 113 26.55 -12.20 -6.45
C PRO A 113 25.45 -12.29 -7.52
N PHE A 114 25.07 -11.11 -8.00
CA PHE A 114 24.26 -10.94 -9.19
C PHE A 114 25.14 -11.02 -10.44
N GLN A 115 24.68 -11.78 -11.44
CA GLN A 115 25.42 -12.07 -12.69
C GLN A 115 24.91 -11.23 -13.87
N TRP A 116 24.34 -10.06 -13.58
CA TRP A 116 23.77 -9.13 -14.55
C TRP A 116 23.96 -7.70 -14.05
N ASP A 117 24.11 -6.73 -14.97
CA ASP A 117 24.41 -5.35 -14.60
C ASP A 117 23.16 -4.64 -14.07
N LEU A 118 23.35 -3.83 -13.01
CA LEU A 118 22.32 -2.93 -12.50
C LEU A 118 22.63 -1.50 -12.92
N VAL A 119 21.72 -0.90 -13.67
CA VAL A 119 21.78 0.47 -14.19
C VAL A 119 20.49 1.21 -13.82
N THR A 120 20.38 1.60 -12.56
CA THR A 120 19.19 2.29 -12.03
C THR A 120 19.17 3.78 -12.33
N PHE A 121 18.10 4.48 -11.89
CA PHE A 121 18.00 5.93 -11.84
C PHE A 121 19.00 6.60 -10.86
N TRP A 122 19.77 5.83 -10.11
CA TRP A 122 20.86 6.36 -9.28
C TRP A 122 22.04 6.76 -10.15
N PRO A 123 22.95 7.62 -9.65
CA PRO A 123 24.11 8.07 -10.40
C PRO A 123 25.16 6.98 -10.73
N TYR A 124 24.86 5.71 -10.52
CA TYR A 124 25.82 4.64 -10.44
C TYR A 124 25.30 3.41 -11.16
N GLU A 125 26.23 2.75 -11.83
CA GLU A 125 26.05 1.44 -12.43
C GLU A 125 26.86 0.42 -11.64
N MET A 126 26.28 -0.76 -11.45
CA MET A 126 26.98 -1.90 -10.92
C MET A 126 27.15 -2.93 -12.03
N LYS A 127 28.39 -3.09 -12.45
CA LYS A 127 28.79 -4.15 -13.37
C LYS A 127 28.84 -5.49 -12.64
N ALA A 128 28.28 -6.51 -13.27
CA ALA A 128 28.38 -7.88 -12.81
C ALA A 128 29.84 -8.36 -12.80
N PRO A 129 30.22 -9.23 -11.84
CA PRO A 129 29.41 -9.69 -10.72
C PRO A 129 29.42 -8.69 -9.54
N TRP A 130 28.25 -8.27 -9.09
CA TRP A 130 28.09 -7.37 -7.92
C TRP A 130 27.35 -8.05 -6.77
N VAL A 131 27.49 -7.51 -5.55
CA VAL A 131 26.94 -8.11 -4.31
C VAL A 131 26.00 -7.14 -3.62
N SER A 132 25.09 -7.66 -2.79
CA SER A 132 24.13 -6.85 -2.02
C SER A 132 24.12 -7.20 -0.55
N GLY A 133 24.18 -6.18 0.32
CA GLY A 133 24.03 -6.36 1.77
C GLY A 133 22.70 -7.02 2.16
N LEU A 134 21.60 -6.70 1.46
CA LEU A 134 20.30 -7.33 1.68
C LEU A 134 20.35 -8.84 1.39
N THR A 135 20.91 -9.24 0.24
CA THR A 135 21.08 -10.65 -0.12
C THR A 135 21.93 -11.39 0.90
N GLN A 136 23.06 -10.80 1.30
CA GLN A 136 23.96 -11.42 2.30
C GLN A 136 23.25 -11.58 3.66
N GLY A 137 22.45 -10.60 4.06
CA GLY A 137 21.61 -10.63 5.26
C GLY A 137 20.56 -11.73 5.24
N LEU A 138 19.79 -11.82 4.16
CA LEU A 138 18.79 -12.87 4.02
C LEU A 138 19.43 -14.27 3.99
N ALA A 139 20.56 -14.43 3.30
CA ALA A 139 21.26 -15.70 3.23
C ALA A 139 21.86 -16.12 4.58
N VAL A 140 22.53 -15.23 5.32
CA VAL A 140 23.05 -15.58 6.66
C VAL A 140 21.91 -15.88 7.63
N GLY A 141 20.79 -15.16 7.52
CA GLY A 141 19.56 -15.46 8.24
C GLY A 141 19.06 -16.87 7.95
N LEU A 142 18.82 -17.19 6.67
CA LEU A 142 18.37 -18.50 6.21
C LEU A 142 19.25 -19.63 6.75
N PHE A 143 20.57 -19.55 6.58
CA PHE A 143 21.47 -20.60 7.06
C PHE A 143 21.48 -20.71 8.59
N SER A 144 21.35 -19.60 9.31
CA SER A 144 21.28 -19.59 10.78
C SER A 144 20.00 -20.29 11.27
N TYR A 145 18.84 -19.97 10.69
CA TYR A 145 17.57 -20.63 11.03
C TYR A 145 17.51 -22.09 10.58
N LEU A 146 18.10 -22.44 9.43
CA LEU A 146 18.25 -23.84 9.00
C LEU A 146 19.09 -24.62 10.01
N TYR A 147 20.21 -24.08 10.48
CA TYR A 147 21.02 -24.71 11.51
C TYR A 147 20.25 -24.85 12.82
N GLU A 148 19.58 -23.79 13.30
CA GLU A 148 18.79 -23.83 14.53
C GLU A 148 17.67 -24.89 14.46
N ALA A 149 17.02 -25.03 13.31
CA ALA A 149 15.91 -25.96 13.11
C ALA A 149 16.33 -27.42 12.85
N THR A 150 17.52 -27.66 12.27
CA THR A 150 17.96 -29.00 11.82
C THR A 150 19.15 -29.57 12.60
N GLY A 151 20.00 -28.71 13.16
CA GLY A 151 21.28 -29.10 13.77
C GLY A 151 22.35 -29.55 12.77
N GLU A 152 22.13 -29.45 11.45
CA GLU A 152 23.09 -29.92 10.45
C GLU A 152 24.31 -28.99 10.34
N ALA A 153 25.52 -29.54 10.49
CA ALA A 153 26.77 -28.78 10.50
C ALA A 153 27.01 -27.97 9.21
N ARG A 154 26.54 -28.44 8.05
CA ARG A 154 26.69 -27.71 6.78
C ARG A 154 26.03 -26.33 6.80
N TRP A 155 24.91 -26.17 7.50
CA TRP A 155 24.23 -24.88 7.61
C TRP A 155 24.94 -23.95 8.60
N ALA A 156 25.54 -24.50 9.65
CA ALA A 156 26.44 -23.74 10.52
C ALA A 156 27.68 -23.23 9.75
N ASP A 157 28.29 -24.08 8.92
CA ASP A 157 29.44 -23.71 8.12
C ASP A 157 29.08 -22.65 7.07
N ALA A 158 27.92 -22.80 6.40
CA ALA A 158 27.37 -21.80 5.50
C ALA A 158 27.15 -20.46 6.22
N ALA A 159 26.46 -20.46 7.36
CA ALA A 159 26.22 -19.24 8.14
C ALA A 159 27.52 -18.55 8.57
N ARG A 160 28.51 -19.31 9.10
CA ARG A 160 29.82 -18.77 9.51
C ARG A 160 30.63 -18.21 8.36
N THR A 161 30.58 -18.85 7.19
CA THR A 161 31.32 -18.41 6.00
C THR A 161 30.64 -17.23 5.32
N THR A 162 29.31 -17.15 5.32
CA THR A 162 28.56 -15.95 4.92
C THR A 162 28.79 -14.79 5.90
N TYR A 163 28.81 -15.01 7.23
CA TYR A 163 29.15 -13.96 8.20
C TYR A 163 30.49 -13.28 7.89
N ARG A 164 31.51 -14.03 7.47
CA ARG A 164 32.81 -13.44 7.10
C ARG A 164 32.73 -12.41 5.96
N SER A 165 31.69 -12.45 5.12
CA SER A 165 31.47 -11.42 4.09
C SER A 165 31.13 -10.05 4.67
N TYR A 166 30.53 -9.97 5.86
CA TYR A 166 30.26 -8.72 6.59
C TYR A 166 31.54 -7.97 7.00
N LEU A 167 32.68 -8.67 6.99
CA LEU A 167 33.97 -8.08 7.35
C LEU A 167 34.67 -7.42 6.17
N VAL A 168 34.16 -7.61 4.94
CA VAL A 168 34.78 -7.08 3.71
C VAL A 168 34.20 -5.71 3.39
N ASP A 169 35.06 -4.70 3.34
CA ASP A 169 34.69 -3.34 2.96
C ASP A 169 34.18 -3.25 1.52
N LYS A 170 33.29 -2.29 1.26
CA LYS A 170 32.69 -2.08 -0.07
C LYS A 170 33.73 -1.73 -1.15
N ASP A 171 34.80 -1.04 -0.79
CA ASP A 171 35.94 -0.72 -1.67
C ASP A 171 36.83 -1.93 -1.99
N GLN A 172 36.68 -3.04 -1.25
CA GLN A 172 37.38 -4.31 -1.48
C GLN A 172 36.50 -5.37 -2.16
N GLY A 173 35.37 -4.95 -2.74
CA GLY A 173 34.39 -5.82 -3.40
C GLY A 173 33.42 -6.50 -2.42
N GLY A 174 33.33 -6.00 -1.19
CA GLY A 174 32.32 -6.36 -0.19
C GLY A 174 31.12 -5.41 -0.18
N PHE A 175 30.49 -5.26 0.98
CA PHE A 175 29.30 -4.41 1.15
C PHE A 175 29.30 -3.62 2.47
N ALA A 176 30.31 -3.78 3.32
CA ALA A 176 30.41 -2.99 4.54
C ALA A 176 30.94 -1.58 4.22
N GLY A 177 30.15 -0.56 4.54
CA GLY A 177 30.59 0.84 4.57
C GLY A 177 30.99 1.21 6.00
N ARG A 178 32.20 1.74 6.20
CA ARG A 178 32.69 2.13 7.53
C ARG A 178 33.04 3.60 7.55
N ASP A 179 32.51 4.32 8.55
CA ASP A 179 32.78 5.74 8.77
C ASP A 179 32.89 6.05 10.28
N THR A 180 32.92 7.33 10.63
CA THR A 180 33.01 7.77 12.03
C THR A 180 31.75 7.47 12.85
N ASP A 181 30.62 7.26 12.20
CA ASP A 181 29.32 7.05 12.83
C ASP A 181 29.06 5.56 13.10
N GLY A 182 29.71 4.66 12.37
CA GLY A 182 29.66 3.21 12.58
C GLY A 182 29.87 2.41 11.31
N VAL A 183 29.11 1.32 11.15
CA VAL A 183 29.10 0.49 9.93
C VAL A 183 27.71 0.48 9.29
N THR A 184 27.66 0.56 7.96
CA THR A 184 26.46 0.26 7.17
C THR A 184 26.68 -0.98 6.32
N PHE A 185 25.59 -1.65 5.96
CA PHE A 185 25.62 -2.76 5.03
C PHE A 185 24.90 -2.34 3.75
N GLU A 186 25.65 -1.88 2.76
CA GLU A 186 25.08 -1.30 1.55
C GLU A 186 24.32 -2.36 0.75
N GLU A 187 23.02 -2.11 0.49
CA GLU A 187 22.23 -2.93 -0.44
C GLU A 187 22.85 -2.90 -1.84
N TYR A 188 23.35 -1.73 -2.22
CA TYR A 188 24.08 -1.48 -3.45
C TYR A 188 25.40 -0.81 -3.08
N PRO A 189 26.55 -1.51 -3.14
CA PRO A 189 27.85 -1.00 -2.73
C PRO A 189 28.42 0.00 -3.75
N THR A 190 27.76 1.15 -3.91
CA THR A 190 28.12 2.23 -4.84
C THR A 190 29.05 3.27 -4.19
N GLU A 191 29.60 4.17 -5.01
CA GLU A 191 30.34 5.35 -4.55
C GLU A 191 29.84 6.62 -5.26
N PRO A 192 29.32 7.62 -4.53
CA PRO A 192 28.98 7.60 -3.10
C PRO A 192 27.93 6.56 -2.68
N ALA A 193 27.95 6.27 -1.38
CA ALA A 193 27.06 5.31 -0.75
C ALA A 193 25.59 5.74 -0.87
N THR A 194 24.72 4.77 -1.13
CA THR A 194 23.28 5.01 -1.31
C THR A 194 22.51 4.92 0.01
N HIS A 195 23.01 4.14 0.98
CA HIS A 195 22.40 3.93 2.28
C HIS A 195 20.89 3.61 2.16
N VAL A 196 20.56 2.59 1.38
CA VAL A 196 19.18 2.08 1.27
C VAL A 196 18.75 1.51 2.63
N LEU A 197 17.64 2.04 3.20
CA LEU A 197 17.28 1.79 4.59
C LEU A 197 16.96 0.31 4.85
N ASN A 198 16.08 -0.27 4.05
CA ASN A 198 15.58 -1.63 4.21
C ASN A 198 16.72 -2.65 4.08
N GLY A 199 17.53 -2.56 3.02
CA GLY A 199 18.63 -3.49 2.80
C GLY A 199 19.66 -3.50 3.93
N SER A 200 20.10 -2.31 4.36
CA SER A 200 21.06 -2.21 5.46
C SER A 200 20.45 -2.66 6.80
N ALA A 201 19.17 -2.38 7.06
CA ALA A 201 18.53 -2.70 8.32
C ALA A 201 18.27 -4.21 8.44
N VAL A 202 17.80 -4.84 7.37
CA VAL A 202 17.64 -6.31 7.30
C VAL A 202 18.99 -6.99 7.50
N ALA A 203 20.05 -6.50 6.85
CA ALA A 203 21.38 -7.06 7.02
C ALA A 203 21.91 -6.95 8.46
N ALA A 204 21.66 -5.81 9.14
CA ALA A 204 22.02 -5.62 10.54
C ALA A 204 21.20 -6.52 11.47
N ILE A 205 19.89 -6.65 11.24
CA ILE A 205 19.01 -7.54 12.01
C ILE A 205 19.42 -9.01 11.83
N ALA A 206 19.74 -9.43 10.60
CA ALA A 206 20.24 -10.78 10.33
C ALA A 206 21.55 -11.08 11.05
N LEU A 207 22.45 -10.09 11.12
CA LEU A 207 23.70 -10.19 11.86
C LEU A 207 23.47 -10.39 13.37
N HIS A 208 22.50 -9.68 13.96
CA HIS A 208 22.08 -9.91 15.34
C HIS A 208 21.56 -11.35 15.54
N ASP A 209 20.68 -11.82 14.67
CA ASP A 209 20.13 -13.17 14.78
C ASP A 209 21.22 -14.25 14.67
N TYR A 210 22.14 -14.10 13.71
CA TYR A 210 23.34 -14.93 13.62
C TYR A 210 24.15 -14.90 14.93
N ALA A 211 24.44 -13.71 15.46
CA ALA A 211 25.22 -13.56 16.69
C ALA A 211 24.55 -14.28 17.88
N ARG A 212 23.22 -14.23 17.98
CA ARG A 212 22.45 -14.93 19.02
C ARG A 212 22.43 -16.44 18.84
N ILE A 213 22.23 -16.93 17.62
CA ILE A 213 22.17 -18.38 17.32
C ILE A 213 23.54 -19.04 17.55
N PHE A 214 24.63 -18.36 17.20
CA PHE A 214 25.99 -18.90 17.30
C PHE A 214 26.76 -18.47 18.54
N ALA A 215 26.18 -17.62 19.39
CA ALA A 215 26.85 -16.97 20.53
C ALA A 215 28.18 -16.32 20.12
N ASP A 216 28.14 -15.52 19.05
CA ASP A 216 29.31 -14.88 18.43
C ASP A 216 29.41 -13.40 18.88
N ASP A 217 30.29 -13.15 19.85
CA ASP A 217 30.50 -11.82 20.44
C ASP A 217 31.06 -10.80 19.44
N ASP A 218 31.82 -11.24 18.44
CA ASP A 218 32.40 -10.33 17.43
C ASP A 218 31.33 -9.91 16.41
N ALA A 219 30.41 -10.82 16.05
CA ALA A 219 29.21 -10.47 15.28
C ALA A 219 28.30 -9.50 16.05
N LEU A 220 28.15 -9.68 17.36
CA LEU A 220 27.35 -8.77 18.19
C LEU A 220 27.97 -7.37 18.28
N LYS A 221 29.29 -7.25 18.41
CA LYS A 221 29.98 -5.94 18.35
C LYS A 221 29.76 -5.24 17.01
N LEU A 222 29.80 -5.99 15.92
CA LEU A 222 29.56 -5.44 14.59
C LEU A 222 28.09 -4.99 14.41
N PHE A 223 27.13 -5.68 15.03
CA PHE A 223 25.74 -5.22 15.14
C PHE A 223 25.60 -3.93 15.96
N ASP A 224 26.34 -3.80 17.06
CA ASP A 224 26.36 -2.57 17.88
C ASP A 224 26.95 -1.39 17.09
N GLU A 225 27.98 -1.63 16.26
CA GLU A 225 28.52 -0.63 15.32
C GLU A 225 27.48 -0.22 14.27
N ALA A 226 26.69 -1.18 13.77
CA ALA A 226 25.63 -0.89 12.80
C ALA A 226 24.51 -0.07 13.43
N THR A 227 24.10 -0.43 14.64
CA THR A 227 23.11 0.30 15.42
C THR A 227 23.58 1.73 15.67
N ARG A 228 24.84 1.94 16.06
CA ARG A 228 25.40 3.29 16.30
C ARG A 228 25.30 4.17 15.06
N TRP A 229 25.56 3.60 13.88
CA TRP A 229 25.40 4.34 12.63
C TRP A 229 23.95 4.82 12.46
N TYR A 230 22.97 3.93 12.69
CA TYR A 230 21.56 4.29 12.66
C TYR A 230 21.20 5.33 13.72
N GLU A 231 21.69 5.24 14.95
CA GLU A 231 21.40 6.23 16.00
C GLU A 231 21.82 7.65 15.58
N ASN A 232 22.92 7.76 14.85
CA ASN A 232 23.46 9.03 14.35
C ASN A 232 22.76 9.52 13.08
N ASN A 233 22.20 8.61 12.26
CA ASN A 233 21.75 8.92 10.91
C ASN A 233 20.26 8.71 10.64
N ILE A 234 19.50 8.02 11.51
CA ILE A 234 18.10 7.64 11.23
C ILE A 234 17.19 8.85 10.99
N GLU A 235 17.46 9.98 11.65
CA GLU A 235 16.68 11.22 11.47
C GLU A 235 16.87 11.82 10.08
N ARG A 236 17.96 11.50 9.37
CA ARG A 236 18.16 11.93 7.98
C ARG A 236 17.17 11.26 7.02
N TYR A 237 16.58 10.13 7.43
CA TYR A 237 15.49 9.48 6.71
C TYR A 237 14.13 10.11 7.03
N THR A 238 14.03 11.03 8.00
CA THR A 238 12.78 11.69 8.37
C THR A 238 12.51 12.87 7.43
N LEU A 239 11.25 12.99 6.97
CA LEU A 239 10.78 14.11 6.15
C LEU A 239 9.41 14.61 6.59
N ALA A 240 9.26 15.93 6.72
CA ALA A 240 7.95 16.54 6.80
C ALA A 240 7.31 16.57 5.41
N SER A 241 6.12 15.98 5.27
CA SER A 241 5.35 16.00 4.04
C SER A 241 4.18 16.97 4.17
N SER A 242 4.16 18.02 3.36
CA SER A 242 3.00 18.90 3.24
C SER A 242 1.82 18.21 2.55
N THR A 243 2.11 17.33 1.59
CA THR A 243 1.12 16.52 0.86
C THR A 243 0.36 15.57 1.79
N HIS A 244 1.07 14.90 2.71
CA HIS A 244 0.50 13.91 3.63
C HIS A 244 0.29 14.46 5.05
N ARG A 245 0.46 15.77 5.23
CA ARG A 245 0.44 16.53 6.50
C ARG A 245 1.02 15.80 7.72
N THR A 246 2.06 14.98 7.50
CA THR A 246 2.67 14.11 8.50
C THR A 246 4.17 13.93 8.24
N ILE A 247 4.82 13.18 9.12
CA ILE A 247 6.21 12.79 9.00
C ILE A 247 6.29 11.45 8.25
N ILE A 248 7.00 11.44 7.12
CA ILE A 248 7.25 10.26 6.27
C ILE A 248 8.72 9.82 6.36
N SER A 249 8.99 8.57 5.98
CA SER A 249 10.34 8.04 5.87
C SER A 249 10.86 8.06 4.41
N ARG A 250 12.15 8.34 4.25
CA ARG A 250 12.90 8.18 3.00
C ARG A 250 13.22 6.70 2.78
N TYR A 251 13.33 6.32 1.52
CA TYR A 251 13.80 5.00 1.10
C TYR A 251 15.34 4.87 1.24
N SER A 252 16.09 5.90 0.83
CA SER A 252 17.55 5.92 0.88
C SER A 252 18.10 7.33 1.13
N LEU A 253 19.39 7.43 1.47
CA LEU A 253 20.12 8.70 1.56
C LEU A 253 20.97 9.00 0.32
N ALA A 254 20.76 8.23 -0.75
CA ALA A 254 21.50 8.37 -1.98
C ALA A 254 21.37 9.79 -2.55
N PRO A 255 22.47 10.38 -3.04
CA PRO A 255 22.42 11.65 -3.74
C PRO A 255 21.61 11.47 -5.03
N LYS A 256 20.68 12.40 -5.30
CA LYS A 256 19.97 12.44 -6.58
C LYS A 256 20.68 13.35 -7.56
N ARG A 257 20.61 13.03 -8.86
CA ARG A 257 20.95 13.96 -9.94
C ARG A 257 19.72 14.80 -10.25
N ALA A 258 19.95 16.09 -10.47
CA ALA A 258 18.91 16.95 -11.00
C ALA A 258 18.84 16.71 -12.52
N GLU A 259 18.05 15.73 -12.95
CA GLU A 259 17.94 15.33 -14.35
C GLU A 259 16.71 15.94 -15.03
N VAL A 260 16.91 16.51 -16.22
CA VAL A 260 15.85 16.92 -17.14
C VAL A 260 15.69 15.90 -18.24
N LEU A 261 14.44 15.53 -18.49
CA LEU A 261 14.06 14.61 -19.56
C LEU A 261 13.48 15.38 -20.75
N PHE A 262 14.03 15.13 -21.91
CA PHE A 262 13.54 15.61 -23.19
C PHE A 262 13.13 14.45 -24.08
N ARG A 263 12.37 14.74 -25.14
CA ARG A 263 12.11 13.78 -26.22
C ARG A 263 11.99 14.46 -27.57
N ILE A 264 12.36 13.73 -28.61
CA ILE A 264 12.07 14.04 -30.00
C ILE A 264 10.89 13.15 -30.45
N VAL A 265 9.86 13.75 -31.05
CA VAL A 265 8.66 13.04 -31.51
C VAL A 265 8.26 13.55 -32.88
N GLY A 266 7.76 12.68 -33.74
CA GLY A 266 7.18 13.09 -35.02
C GLY A 266 7.38 12.05 -36.11
N ALA A 267 7.00 12.44 -37.31
CA ALA A 267 6.94 11.53 -38.44
C ALA A 267 8.17 11.60 -39.35
N ALA A 268 9.04 12.61 -39.22
CA ALA A 268 10.20 12.76 -40.11
C ALA A 268 11.29 11.74 -39.77
N LYS A 269 12.08 11.32 -40.77
CA LYS A 269 13.37 10.65 -40.51
C LYS A 269 14.45 11.71 -40.35
N ALA A 270 15.34 11.53 -39.38
CA ALA A 270 16.45 12.45 -39.18
C ALA A 270 17.67 11.72 -38.62
N LYS A 271 18.86 12.16 -39.01
CA LYS A 271 20.11 11.81 -38.31
C LYS A 271 20.32 12.82 -37.19
N ILE A 272 20.52 12.33 -35.97
CA ILE A 272 20.82 13.18 -34.81
C ILE A 272 22.28 12.94 -34.44
N HIS A 273 23.09 14.00 -34.43
CA HIS A 273 24.54 13.94 -34.28
C HIS A 273 24.97 14.36 -32.87
N THR A 274 24.48 15.50 -32.40
CA THR A 274 24.93 16.10 -31.13
C THR A 274 23.76 16.69 -30.37
N LEU A 275 23.75 16.49 -29.05
CA LEU A 275 22.87 17.19 -28.12
C LEU A 275 23.75 17.99 -27.15
N GLU A 276 23.48 19.28 -26.98
CA GLU A 276 24.19 20.12 -26.01
C GLU A 276 23.24 20.94 -25.16
N LEU A 277 23.49 20.95 -23.86
CA LEU A 277 22.87 21.88 -22.94
C LEU A 277 23.85 23.01 -22.65
N ARG A 278 23.44 24.25 -22.91
CA ARG A 278 24.29 25.43 -22.70
C ARG A 278 23.64 26.43 -21.74
N SER A 279 24.48 27.06 -20.94
CA SER A 279 24.13 28.26 -20.17
C SER A 279 24.80 29.45 -20.82
N ASP A 280 23.99 30.37 -21.35
CA ASP A 280 24.49 31.44 -22.24
C ASP A 280 25.33 30.85 -23.38
N ASP A 281 26.64 31.11 -23.42
CA ASP A 281 27.57 30.58 -24.43
C ASP A 281 28.43 29.39 -23.93
N GLU A 282 28.29 28.98 -22.67
CA GLU A 282 29.06 27.89 -22.07
C GLU A 282 28.36 26.54 -22.25
N VAL A 283 29.10 25.53 -22.74
CA VAL A 283 28.60 24.15 -22.83
C VAL A 283 28.64 23.52 -21.44
N ILE A 284 27.47 23.27 -20.88
CA ILE A 284 27.29 22.65 -19.55
C ILE A 284 27.37 21.14 -19.66
N ALA A 285 26.75 20.58 -20.70
CA ALA A 285 26.78 19.16 -20.98
C ALA A 285 26.65 18.93 -22.48
N ARG A 286 27.29 17.86 -22.96
CA ARG A 286 27.31 17.47 -24.37
C ARG A 286 27.16 15.95 -24.46
N LEU A 287 26.39 15.50 -25.44
CA LEU A 287 26.25 14.11 -25.82
C LEU A 287 26.46 13.98 -27.33
N ASP A 288 27.52 13.26 -27.71
CA ASP A 288 27.77 12.87 -29.09
C ASP A 288 26.98 11.58 -29.37
N ILE A 289 25.99 11.66 -30.24
CA ILE A 289 25.06 10.57 -30.53
C ILE A 289 25.73 9.56 -31.47
N GLY A 290 25.50 8.27 -31.21
CA GLY A 290 26.16 7.18 -31.93
C GLY A 290 27.57 6.85 -31.41
N SER A 291 28.08 7.60 -30.42
CA SER A 291 29.36 7.31 -29.78
C SER A 291 29.27 6.10 -28.82
N ASP A 292 30.42 5.57 -28.41
CA ASP A 292 30.46 4.52 -27.40
C ASP A 292 29.98 5.05 -26.04
N GLY A 293 28.94 4.42 -25.51
CA GLY A 293 28.34 4.78 -24.22
C GLY A 293 27.29 5.89 -24.26
N ASP A 294 26.83 6.35 -25.44
CA ASP A 294 25.78 7.39 -25.56
C ASP A 294 24.44 7.03 -24.90
N ASP A 295 24.17 5.73 -24.74
CA ASP A 295 23.02 5.13 -24.05
C ASP A 295 23.35 4.61 -22.64
N THR A 296 24.51 4.97 -22.08
CA THR A 296 24.89 4.59 -20.72
C THR A 296 24.10 5.42 -19.71
N MET A 297 23.05 4.85 -19.11
CA MET A 297 22.19 5.61 -18.18
C MET A 297 22.90 6.09 -16.91
N SER A 298 24.02 5.46 -16.53
CA SER A 298 24.89 5.97 -15.45
C SER A 298 25.68 7.21 -15.86
N SER A 299 25.66 7.64 -17.12
CA SER A 299 26.22 8.93 -17.54
C SER A 299 25.30 10.09 -17.13
N PRO A 300 25.85 11.24 -16.69
CA PRO A 300 25.07 12.46 -16.43
C PRO A 300 24.29 12.96 -17.64
N THR A 301 24.61 12.48 -18.84
CA THR A 301 23.90 12.78 -20.08
C THR A 301 23.88 11.54 -20.96
N HIS A 302 22.69 11.10 -21.37
CA HIS A 302 22.49 9.85 -22.12
C HIS A 302 21.16 9.84 -22.88
N ILE A 303 21.03 8.93 -23.85
CA ILE A 303 19.73 8.57 -24.46
C ILE A 303 19.10 7.36 -23.77
N TRP A 304 17.77 7.22 -23.84
CA TRP A 304 17.10 5.98 -23.45
C TRP A 304 16.79 5.17 -24.71
N ASN A 305 17.53 4.08 -24.89
CA ASN A 305 17.54 3.31 -26.14
C ASN A 305 17.17 1.84 -25.89
N ASP A 306 15.88 1.56 -25.79
CA ASP A 306 15.32 0.22 -25.96
C ASP A 306 14.54 0.17 -27.29
N PRO A 307 15.03 -0.57 -28.29
CA PRO A 307 14.38 -0.66 -29.60
C PRO A 307 12.92 -1.14 -29.58
N ALA A 308 12.47 -1.82 -28.51
CA ALA A 308 11.07 -2.21 -28.36
C ALA A 308 10.16 -1.00 -28.08
N TYR A 309 10.68 0.02 -27.41
CA TYR A 309 9.88 1.13 -26.87
C TYR A 309 10.22 2.49 -27.49
N GLN A 310 11.46 2.72 -27.91
CA GLN A 310 11.95 4.00 -28.43
C GLN A 310 12.38 3.98 -29.91
N ASN A 311 12.42 5.17 -30.50
CA ASN A 311 12.71 5.43 -31.92
C ASN A 311 14.18 5.77 -32.21
N TRP A 312 15.08 5.48 -31.28
CA TRP A 312 16.52 5.56 -31.54
C TRP A 312 16.93 4.38 -32.42
N GLY A 313 17.53 4.67 -33.57
CA GLY A 313 18.14 3.67 -34.44
C GLY A 313 19.52 3.22 -33.96
N GLU A 314 20.09 2.27 -34.69
CA GLU A 314 21.45 1.79 -34.48
C GLU A 314 22.49 2.90 -34.61
N LYS A 315 23.63 2.72 -33.94
CA LYS A 315 24.81 3.59 -34.07
C LYS A 315 25.32 3.56 -35.51
N ASP A 316 25.62 4.72 -36.07
CA ASP A 316 26.14 4.87 -37.42
C ASP A 316 27.12 6.06 -37.49
N SER A 317 27.84 6.20 -38.60
CA SER A 317 28.85 7.25 -38.78
C SER A 317 28.97 7.69 -40.23
N GLU A 318 29.25 8.98 -40.45
CA GLU A 318 29.58 9.56 -41.76
C GLU A 318 30.91 10.31 -41.66
N GLY A 319 31.97 9.71 -42.19
CA GLY A 319 33.33 10.22 -41.96
C GLY A 319 33.74 10.02 -40.51
N ASP A 320 34.15 11.10 -39.83
CA ASP A 320 34.53 11.10 -38.41
C ASP A 320 33.36 11.46 -37.47
N GLU A 321 32.17 11.78 -38.01
CA GLU A 321 30.99 12.14 -37.23
C GLU A 321 30.10 10.91 -36.98
N THR A 322 29.74 10.69 -35.71
CA THR A 322 28.78 9.65 -35.31
C THR A 322 27.36 10.21 -35.24
N PHE A 323 26.37 9.34 -35.45
CA PHE A 323 24.97 9.68 -35.27
C PHE A 323 24.13 8.43 -34.99
N ARG A 324 22.86 8.67 -34.62
CA ARG A 324 21.79 7.67 -34.70
C ARG A 324 20.65 8.25 -35.52
N ARG A 325 19.93 7.39 -36.24
CA ARG A 325 18.71 7.82 -36.95
C ARG A 325 17.53 7.80 -36.00
N TYR A 326 16.72 8.85 -36.01
CA TYR A 326 15.35 8.79 -35.53
C TYR A 326 14.49 8.04 -36.56
N ILE A 327 13.87 6.93 -36.15
CA ILE A 327 13.05 6.09 -37.02
C ILE A 327 11.59 6.16 -36.53
N PRO A 328 10.69 6.85 -37.26
CA PRO A 328 9.28 6.92 -36.92
C PRO A 328 8.65 5.53 -36.84
N ASP A 329 7.72 5.36 -35.89
CA ASP A 329 6.93 4.15 -35.69
C ASP A 329 7.76 2.87 -35.41
N GLN A 330 9.01 3.02 -34.95
CA GLN A 330 9.88 1.90 -34.58
C GLN A 330 9.45 1.30 -33.23
N GLY A 331 9.49 2.10 -32.17
CA GLY A 331 9.18 1.68 -30.81
C GLY A 331 7.72 1.94 -30.44
N GLU A 332 7.20 1.18 -29.47
CA GLU A 332 5.81 1.27 -29.00
C GLU A 332 5.39 2.70 -28.61
N TYR A 333 6.28 3.46 -27.95
CA TYR A 333 5.99 4.81 -27.48
C TYR A 333 6.23 5.91 -28.53
N ASN A 334 6.75 5.54 -29.71
CA ASN A 334 6.96 6.40 -30.87
C ASN A 334 7.69 7.72 -30.55
N HIS A 335 8.76 7.64 -29.75
CA HIS A 335 9.54 8.79 -29.31
C HIS A 335 11.04 8.48 -29.15
N ALA A 336 11.89 9.49 -29.17
CA ALA A 336 13.33 9.39 -28.92
C ALA A 336 13.74 10.26 -27.71
N PRO A 337 13.66 9.71 -26.49
CA PRO A 337 13.97 10.41 -25.25
C PRO A 337 15.48 10.52 -24.95
N PHE A 338 15.88 11.59 -24.28
CA PHE A 338 17.25 11.84 -23.81
C PHE A 338 17.27 12.70 -22.55
N THR A 339 18.31 12.53 -21.73
CA THR A 339 18.43 13.13 -20.40
C THR A 339 19.70 13.96 -20.27
N PHE A 340 19.61 15.09 -19.55
CA PHE A 340 20.75 15.87 -19.07
C PHE A 340 20.69 16.06 -17.55
N THR A 341 21.82 15.99 -16.86
CA THR A 341 21.97 16.47 -15.49
C THR A 341 22.26 17.97 -15.50
N ILE A 342 21.54 18.75 -14.70
CA ILE A 342 21.74 20.20 -14.57
C ILE A 342 22.57 20.48 -13.31
N PRO A 343 23.65 21.28 -13.40
CA PRO A 343 24.37 21.79 -12.23
C PRO A 343 23.50 22.68 -11.34
N GLU A 344 23.75 22.67 -10.04
CA GLU A 344 23.08 23.58 -9.11
C GLU A 344 23.35 25.06 -9.45
N GLY A 345 22.33 25.90 -9.38
CA GLY A 345 22.46 27.37 -9.50
C GLY A 345 22.45 27.92 -10.93
N VAL A 346 22.15 27.11 -11.95
CA VAL A 346 22.06 27.56 -13.35
C VAL A 346 20.63 28.03 -13.67
N GLU A 347 20.46 29.31 -14.04
CA GLU A 347 19.13 29.93 -14.25
C GLU A 347 18.71 30.08 -15.72
N HIS A 348 19.66 30.09 -16.65
CA HIS A 348 19.41 30.29 -18.08
C HIS A 348 19.97 29.12 -18.88
N LEU A 349 19.11 28.36 -19.54
CA LEU A 349 19.52 27.21 -20.33
C LEU A 349 18.93 27.25 -21.73
N SER A 350 19.71 26.75 -22.68
CA SER A 350 19.28 26.50 -24.05
C SER A 350 19.72 25.10 -24.48
N LEU A 351 18.81 24.37 -25.10
CA LEU A 351 19.12 23.08 -25.72
C LEU A 351 19.52 23.30 -27.17
N TYR A 352 20.63 22.70 -27.58
CA TYR A 352 21.12 22.67 -28.95
C TYR A 352 21.06 21.25 -29.46
N ILE A 353 20.51 21.07 -30.66
CA ILE A 353 20.42 19.79 -31.35
C ILE A 353 21.05 19.94 -32.72
N GLU A 354 22.06 19.14 -33.01
CA GLU A 354 22.61 18.98 -34.35
C GLU A 354 21.94 17.80 -35.04
N ALA A 355 21.22 18.09 -36.13
CA ALA A 355 20.40 17.10 -36.80
C ALA A 355 20.26 17.39 -38.31
N ALA A 356 20.14 16.33 -39.10
CA ALA A 356 19.86 16.39 -40.53
C ALA A 356 18.57 15.64 -40.85
N ILE A 357 17.52 16.37 -41.25
CA ILE A 357 16.24 15.77 -41.65
C ILE A 357 16.37 15.18 -43.05
N GLU A 358 15.91 13.94 -43.23
CA GLU A 358 16.00 13.18 -44.47
C GLU A 358 14.74 13.30 -45.36
N ASP A 359 13.69 13.96 -44.87
CA ASP A 359 12.44 14.23 -45.60
C ASP A 359 11.84 15.63 -45.30
N ASN A 360 10.70 15.98 -45.92
CA ASN A 360 10.10 17.32 -45.81
C ASN A 360 9.20 17.52 -44.57
N ARG A 361 9.16 16.57 -43.63
CA ARG A 361 8.36 16.66 -42.40
C ARG A 361 9.21 17.26 -41.27
N SER A 362 8.59 17.53 -40.13
CA SER A 362 9.25 18.08 -38.94
C SER A 362 9.26 17.07 -37.79
N LEU A 363 10.16 17.30 -36.83
CA LEU A 363 10.16 16.66 -35.51
C LEU A 363 9.91 17.71 -34.45
N ASP A 364 9.03 17.40 -33.49
CA ASP A 364 8.81 18.20 -32.29
C ASP A 364 9.85 17.83 -31.23
N VAL A 365 10.40 18.84 -30.57
CA VAL A 365 11.24 18.67 -29.39
C VAL A 365 10.40 19.07 -28.18
N GLN A 366 10.37 18.19 -27.19
CA GLN A 366 9.53 18.36 -26.01
C GLN A 366 10.35 18.16 -24.73
N PHE A 367 9.93 18.82 -23.67
CA PHE A 367 10.52 18.81 -22.34
C PHE A 367 9.50 18.32 -21.31
N TYR A 368 9.92 17.47 -20.37
CA TYR A 368 9.05 16.98 -19.31
C TYR A 368 9.06 17.91 -18.09
N THR A 369 7.89 18.37 -17.67
CA THR A 369 7.73 19.31 -16.54
C THR A 369 7.69 18.65 -15.17
N GLY A 370 7.70 17.32 -15.11
CA GLY A 370 7.35 16.54 -13.91
C GLY A 370 5.88 16.12 -13.86
N ALA A 371 5.03 16.63 -14.76
CA ALA A 371 3.64 16.22 -14.90
C ALA A 371 3.28 15.87 -16.35
N GLU A 372 3.73 16.68 -17.31
CA GLU A 372 3.42 16.50 -18.73
C GLU A 372 4.60 16.89 -19.63
N TYR A 373 4.53 16.51 -20.91
CA TYR A 373 5.49 16.94 -21.92
C TYR A 373 5.01 18.23 -22.60
N MET A 374 5.83 19.27 -22.55
CA MET A 374 5.59 20.54 -23.24
C MET A 374 6.49 20.63 -24.49
N ALA A 375 5.91 21.04 -25.62
CA ALA A 375 6.69 21.34 -26.82
C ALA A 375 7.52 22.62 -26.64
N ILE A 376 8.82 22.54 -26.94
CA ILE A 376 9.77 23.66 -26.84
C ILE A 376 10.24 24.17 -28.21
N GLY A 377 9.97 23.41 -29.27
CA GLY A 377 10.20 23.83 -30.65
C GLY A 377 10.19 22.66 -31.62
N GLN A 378 10.59 22.94 -32.87
CA GLN A 378 10.64 21.93 -33.93
C GLN A 378 12.00 21.90 -34.61
N ILE A 379 12.43 20.71 -35.00
CA ILE A 379 13.50 20.47 -35.97
C ILE A 379 12.82 20.46 -37.35
N ASN A 380 13.10 21.47 -38.18
CA ASN A 380 12.56 21.59 -39.53
C ASN A 380 13.53 22.31 -40.50
N GLY A 381 13.44 22.04 -41.80
CA GLY A 381 14.26 22.72 -42.81
C GLY A 381 15.71 22.22 -42.90
N ALA A 382 16.58 23.04 -43.49
CA ALA A 382 17.95 22.67 -43.88
C ALA A 382 19.05 23.18 -42.92
N ALA A 383 18.68 23.71 -41.76
CA ALA A 383 19.65 24.14 -40.76
C ALA A 383 20.33 22.89 -40.14
N PRO A 384 21.67 22.88 -39.97
CA PRO A 384 22.36 21.75 -39.34
C PRO A 384 22.21 21.74 -37.80
N THR A 385 21.94 22.90 -37.20
CA THR A 385 21.83 23.07 -35.74
C THR A 385 20.58 23.84 -35.38
N PHE A 386 19.86 23.34 -34.37
CA PHE A 386 18.62 23.89 -33.85
C PHE A 386 18.82 24.31 -32.40
N THR A 387 18.27 25.46 -32.02
CA THR A 387 18.41 26.02 -30.66
C THR A 387 17.05 26.26 -30.05
N PHE A 388 16.88 25.81 -28.81
CA PHE A 388 15.65 25.89 -28.04
C PHE A 388 15.92 26.59 -26.70
N PRO A 389 15.68 27.92 -26.61
CA PRO A 389 15.79 28.65 -25.35
C PRO A 389 14.76 28.16 -24.34
N LEU A 390 15.18 27.87 -23.11
CA LEU A 390 14.32 27.28 -22.07
C LEU A 390 13.81 28.33 -21.04
N GLY A 391 13.89 29.62 -21.39
CA GLY A 391 13.96 30.77 -20.48
C GLY A 391 12.81 31.04 -19.49
N GLU A 392 11.54 30.70 -19.81
CA GLU A 392 10.42 30.77 -18.83
C GLU A 392 9.84 29.39 -18.48
N SER A 393 10.05 28.40 -19.36
CA SER A 393 9.59 27.02 -19.18
C SER A 393 10.28 26.32 -17.99
N ILE A 394 11.54 26.66 -17.71
CA ILE A 394 12.27 26.20 -16.52
C ILE A 394 11.85 26.95 -15.24
N ARG A 395 11.30 28.18 -15.35
CA ARG A 395 10.72 28.89 -14.20
C ARG A 395 9.34 28.35 -13.80
N ALA A 396 8.55 27.90 -14.77
CA ALA A 396 7.28 27.20 -14.52
C ALA A 396 7.52 25.76 -14.03
N ALA A 397 8.59 25.11 -14.50
CA ALA A 397 9.19 23.93 -13.88
C ALA A 397 10.20 24.35 -12.79
N SER A 398 9.80 25.23 -11.87
CA SER A 398 10.59 25.64 -10.72
C SER A 398 11.33 24.45 -10.13
N VAL A 399 12.67 24.38 -10.28
CA VAL A 399 13.53 23.44 -9.52
C VAL A 399 13.02 22.01 -9.63
N MET A 400 13.47 21.28 -10.65
CA MET A 400 13.40 19.83 -10.72
C MET A 400 13.36 19.17 -9.34
N GLU A 401 12.62 18.08 -9.22
CA GLU A 401 12.65 17.14 -8.10
C GLU A 401 14.06 16.66 -7.66
N GLY A 402 15.14 17.19 -8.23
CA GLY A 402 16.55 17.08 -7.84
C GLY A 402 16.92 17.49 -6.41
N ALA A 403 15.96 17.80 -5.53
CA ALA A 403 16.19 17.85 -4.08
C ALA A 403 15.07 17.23 -3.23
N LYS A 404 14.09 16.53 -3.82
CA LYS A 404 13.13 15.75 -3.03
C LYS A 404 13.74 14.38 -2.77
N PRO A 405 14.02 14.02 -1.50
CA PRO A 405 14.71 12.78 -1.22
C PRO A 405 13.89 11.59 -1.70
N ALA A 406 14.55 10.46 -1.99
CA ALA A 406 13.82 9.29 -2.45
C ALA A 406 12.84 8.84 -1.37
N VAL A 407 11.56 8.90 -1.72
CA VAL A 407 10.45 8.42 -0.92
C VAL A 407 9.80 7.35 -1.76
N ASN A 408 9.64 6.15 -1.21
CA ASN A 408 8.83 5.12 -1.80
C ASN A 408 7.79 4.69 -0.78
N PRO A 409 6.51 5.10 -0.95
CA PRO A 409 5.45 4.78 0.00
C PRO A 409 5.32 3.27 0.29
N GLN A 410 5.65 2.38 -0.66
CA GLN A 410 5.64 0.92 -0.44
C GLN A 410 6.45 0.47 0.79
N TYR A 411 7.51 1.21 1.12
CA TYR A 411 8.42 0.85 2.21
C TYR A 411 8.14 1.62 3.52
N TRP A 412 7.06 2.42 3.62
CA TRP A 412 6.84 3.19 4.86
C TRP A 412 6.55 2.30 6.08
N ASP A 413 5.77 1.23 5.92
CA ASP A 413 5.58 0.24 6.99
C ASP A 413 6.88 -0.52 7.27
N ASP A 414 7.54 -1.04 6.23
CA ASP A 414 8.84 -1.72 6.38
C ASP A 414 9.85 -0.85 7.15
N ASN A 415 10.00 0.42 6.77
CA ASN A 415 10.89 1.38 7.42
C ASN A 415 10.51 1.58 8.91
N PHE A 416 9.20 1.70 9.20
CA PHE A 416 8.70 1.79 10.57
C PHE A 416 9.04 0.53 11.38
N GLN A 417 8.71 -0.66 10.87
CA GLN A 417 8.94 -1.92 11.56
C GLN A 417 10.45 -2.18 11.75
N LEU A 418 11.27 -1.97 10.72
CA LEU A 418 12.71 -2.15 10.80
C LEU A 418 13.35 -1.22 11.83
N ALA A 419 12.99 0.07 11.85
CA ALA A 419 13.48 1.02 12.84
C ALA A 419 13.03 0.63 14.27
N LYS A 420 11.78 0.16 14.42
CA LYS A 420 11.24 -0.33 15.69
C LYS A 420 11.95 -1.60 16.17
N ILE A 421 12.22 -2.55 15.28
CA ILE A 421 12.92 -3.81 15.59
C ILE A 421 14.36 -3.49 15.97
N LEU A 422 15.09 -2.71 15.18
CA LEU A 422 16.45 -2.26 15.51
C LEU A 422 16.48 -1.57 16.87
N GLY A 423 15.54 -0.64 17.13
CA GLY A 423 15.41 0.02 18.43
C GLY A 423 15.12 -0.93 19.59
N THR A 424 14.37 -2.01 19.34
CA THR A 424 14.06 -3.05 20.34
C THR A 424 15.29 -3.91 20.63
N LEU A 425 15.93 -4.45 19.59
CA LEU A 425 17.08 -5.35 19.70
C LEU A 425 18.30 -4.68 20.35
N SER A 426 18.48 -3.37 20.09
CA SER A 426 19.57 -2.57 20.64
C SER A 426 19.21 -1.80 21.92
N SER A 427 17.95 -1.83 22.35
CA SER A 427 17.42 -0.94 23.39
C SER A 427 17.65 0.56 23.10
N SER A 428 17.72 0.94 21.83
CA SER A 428 17.98 2.31 21.38
C SER A 428 16.72 3.20 21.47
N LYS A 429 16.80 4.23 22.32
CA LYS A 429 15.74 5.25 22.44
C LYS A 429 15.63 6.16 21.21
N PRO A 430 16.73 6.64 20.58
CA PRO A 430 16.66 7.39 19.33
C PRO A 430 15.88 6.65 18.24
N LEU A 431 16.21 5.38 17.98
CA LEU A 431 15.55 4.57 16.96
C LEU A 431 14.06 4.37 17.26
N THR A 432 13.75 4.03 18.52
CA THR A 432 12.35 3.88 18.97
C THR A 432 11.55 5.18 18.79
N ARG A 433 12.15 6.34 19.04
CA ARG A 433 11.50 7.66 18.86
C ARG A 433 11.17 7.90 17.38
N VAL A 434 12.15 7.70 16.50
CA VAL A 434 11.96 7.91 15.06
C VAL A 434 10.92 6.95 14.50
N ALA A 435 11.00 5.67 14.85
CA ALA A 435 9.97 4.69 14.49
C ALA A 435 8.56 5.16 14.92
N ASN A 436 8.39 5.61 16.16
CA ASN A 436 7.09 6.12 16.61
C ASN A 436 6.60 7.35 15.82
N SER A 437 7.53 8.19 15.33
CA SER A 437 7.17 9.34 14.47
C SER A 437 6.69 8.92 13.08
N TRP A 438 7.20 7.79 12.56
CA TRP A 438 6.79 7.22 11.27
C TRP A 438 5.53 6.35 11.37
N ARG A 439 5.01 6.09 12.58
CA ARG A 439 3.83 5.25 12.78
C ARG A 439 2.61 5.73 11.99
N GLN A 440 2.40 7.04 11.91
CA GLN A 440 1.26 7.60 11.19
C GLN A 440 1.43 7.48 9.67
N SER A 441 2.64 7.68 9.14
CA SER A 441 2.89 7.48 7.70
C SER A 441 2.85 6.01 7.29
N ALA A 442 3.27 5.08 8.15
CA ALA A 442 3.07 3.65 7.94
C ALA A 442 1.57 3.28 7.83
N GLN A 443 0.67 4.06 8.44
CA GLN A 443 -0.78 3.89 8.31
C GLN A 443 -1.37 4.58 7.07
N LEU A 444 -0.62 5.49 6.42
CA LEU A 444 -1.03 6.15 5.18
C LEU A 444 -0.83 5.27 3.95
N VAL A 445 0.01 4.23 4.06
CA VAL A 445 0.16 3.21 3.01
C VAL A 445 -0.63 1.99 3.41
N PRO A 446 -1.73 1.80 2.68
CA PRO A 446 -1.87 0.52 1.99
C PRO A 446 -2.58 0.65 0.63
N PHE A 447 -1.81 0.80 -0.45
CA PHE A 447 -2.34 0.58 -1.81
C PHE A 447 -1.31 -0.06 -2.74
N ALA A 448 -0.02 0.24 -2.57
CA ALA A 448 1.02 -0.25 -3.46
C ALA A 448 1.54 -1.69 -3.15
N ALA A 449 0.86 -2.44 -2.26
CA ALA A 449 1.06 -3.87 -1.97
C ALA A 449 -0.16 -4.74 -2.32
N LEU A 450 -1.20 -4.17 -2.95
CA LEU A 450 -2.32 -4.91 -3.52
C LEU A 450 -2.10 -5.08 -5.03
N PRO A 451 -1.62 -6.23 -5.55
CA PRO A 451 -2.16 -6.74 -6.80
C PRO A 451 -3.56 -7.31 -6.52
N ASP A 452 -4.44 -7.02 -7.47
CA ASP A 452 -5.85 -7.40 -7.61
C ASP A 452 -6.86 -6.63 -6.74
N HIS A 453 -7.57 -5.76 -7.43
CA HIS A 453 -8.70 -4.99 -6.93
C HIS A 453 -9.73 -5.94 -6.31
N LYS A 454 -9.92 -5.92 -4.98
CA LYS A 454 -11.02 -6.66 -4.33
C LYS A 454 -12.40 -6.21 -4.81
N PHE A 455 -12.45 -5.03 -5.42
CA PHE A 455 -13.60 -4.40 -6.03
C PHE A 455 -13.26 -4.07 -7.48
N GLU A 456 -13.91 -4.75 -8.44
CA GLU A 456 -13.86 -4.35 -9.84
C GLU A 456 -14.84 -3.18 -10.02
N TRP A 457 -14.31 -1.95 -10.10
CA TRP A 457 -15.11 -0.74 -10.26
C TRP A 457 -15.68 -0.68 -11.67
N ILE A 458 -17.00 -0.75 -11.77
CA ILE A 458 -17.72 -0.80 -13.04
C ILE A 458 -17.86 0.63 -13.55
N ASP A 459 -17.41 0.85 -14.79
CA ASP A 459 -17.39 2.09 -15.58
C ASP A 459 -18.16 3.30 -14.97
N GLU A 460 -17.40 4.34 -14.58
CA GLU A 460 -17.80 5.48 -13.75
C GLU A 460 -18.85 6.42 -14.38
N ALA A 461 -19.25 6.19 -15.63
CA ALA A 461 -20.06 7.12 -16.40
C ALA A 461 -21.56 7.16 -16.02
N THR A 462 -22.12 6.17 -15.32
CA THR A 462 -23.56 6.17 -14.98
C THR A 462 -23.86 5.58 -13.60
N PRO A 463 -24.41 6.37 -12.66
CA PRO A 463 -24.87 5.86 -11.37
C PRO A 463 -25.97 4.80 -11.51
N VAL A 464 -26.06 3.89 -10.54
CA VAL A 464 -27.20 2.96 -10.39
C VAL A 464 -28.49 3.74 -10.20
N LEU A 465 -28.44 4.77 -9.36
CA LEU A 465 -29.51 5.75 -9.17
C LEU A 465 -28.89 7.14 -9.05
N ASP A 466 -29.24 8.02 -9.98
CA ASP A 466 -28.77 9.42 -10.06
C ASP A 466 -29.81 10.40 -9.52
N LEU A 467 -29.42 11.65 -9.25
CA LEU A 467 -30.31 12.70 -8.79
C LEU A 467 -31.44 12.96 -9.78
N VAL A 468 -32.62 13.33 -9.26
CA VAL A 468 -33.77 13.70 -10.07
C VAL A 468 -34.05 15.19 -9.87
N PRO A 469 -33.71 16.07 -10.85
CA PRO A 469 -33.93 17.51 -10.73
C PRO A 469 -35.39 17.87 -10.43
N ASN A 470 -35.60 18.89 -9.60
CA ASN A 470 -36.93 19.40 -9.22
C ASN A 470 -37.84 18.34 -8.56
N SER A 471 -37.27 17.43 -7.78
CA SER A 471 -38.00 16.39 -7.06
C SER A 471 -37.56 16.31 -5.59
N GLN A 472 -38.16 15.39 -4.84
CA GLN A 472 -37.73 15.04 -3.48
C GLN A 472 -36.44 14.20 -3.44
N GLU A 473 -35.84 13.94 -4.61
CA GLU A 473 -34.61 13.18 -4.82
C GLU A 473 -33.56 14.06 -5.54
N SER A 474 -33.67 15.38 -5.40
CA SER A 474 -32.87 16.34 -6.17
C SER A 474 -31.52 16.69 -5.56
N ARG A 475 -31.28 16.34 -4.28
CA ARG A 475 -30.02 16.66 -3.59
C ARG A 475 -29.17 15.42 -3.30
N HIS A 476 -29.80 14.38 -2.75
CA HIS A 476 -29.11 13.11 -2.49
C HIS A 476 -30.02 11.92 -2.76
N VAL A 477 -29.41 10.85 -3.25
CA VAL A 477 -29.94 9.49 -3.38
C VAL A 477 -28.87 8.56 -2.84
N GLU A 478 -29.06 8.02 -1.63
CA GLU A 478 -28.01 7.40 -0.82
C GLU A 478 -28.54 6.25 0.06
N TYR A 479 -27.64 5.53 0.73
CA TYR A 479 -27.88 4.44 1.68
C TYR A 479 -28.72 3.31 1.07
N PRO A 480 -28.15 2.59 0.07
CA PRO A 480 -28.84 1.51 -0.59
C PRO A 480 -29.03 0.31 0.34
N SER A 481 -30.09 -0.45 0.13
CA SER A 481 -30.26 -1.82 0.61
C SER A 481 -30.87 -2.64 -0.50
N VAL A 482 -30.19 -3.71 -0.90
CA VAL A 482 -30.55 -4.50 -2.08
C VAL A 482 -31.03 -5.89 -1.68
N ILE A 483 -32.19 -6.27 -2.19
CA ILE A 483 -32.77 -7.60 -1.99
C ILE A 483 -33.18 -8.24 -3.30
N THR A 484 -33.16 -9.57 -3.32
CA THR A 484 -33.66 -10.38 -4.43
C THR A 484 -35.03 -10.95 -4.07
N THR A 485 -36.00 -10.71 -4.95
CA THR A 485 -37.37 -11.22 -4.90
C THR A 485 -37.60 -12.23 -6.03
N PRO A 486 -38.66 -13.06 -5.99
CA PRO A 486 -38.91 -14.04 -7.06
C PRO A 486 -39.09 -13.45 -8.47
N ASP A 487 -39.46 -12.17 -8.56
CA ASP A 487 -39.74 -11.45 -9.79
C ASP A 487 -38.67 -10.39 -10.16
N GLY A 488 -37.55 -10.34 -9.44
CA GLY A 488 -36.41 -9.48 -9.78
C GLY A 488 -35.63 -9.00 -8.55
N LYS A 489 -34.92 -7.89 -8.71
CA LYS A 489 -34.21 -7.19 -7.63
C LYS A 489 -34.97 -5.95 -7.19
N ARG A 490 -34.74 -5.54 -5.94
CA ARG A 490 -35.26 -4.31 -5.33
C ARG A 490 -34.11 -3.59 -4.65
N ILE A 491 -34.12 -2.26 -4.74
CA ILE A 491 -33.24 -1.38 -3.98
C ILE A 491 -34.11 -0.42 -3.20
N LEU A 492 -33.99 -0.48 -1.89
CA LEU A 492 -34.50 0.55 -1.01
C LEU A 492 -33.38 1.55 -0.75
N TYR A 493 -33.69 2.83 -0.75
CA TYR A 493 -32.69 3.88 -0.57
C TYR A 493 -33.30 5.09 0.11
N SER A 494 -32.45 5.92 0.69
CA SER A 494 -32.81 7.21 1.26
C SER A 494 -32.65 8.30 0.21
N ALA A 495 -33.55 9.27 0.19
CA ALA A 495 -33.37 10.46 -0.65
C ALA A 495 -33.90 11.71 0.04
N ILE A 496 -33.35 12.85 -0.37
CA ILE A 496 -33.73 14.19 0.08
C ILE A 496 -33.63 15.16 -1.10
N GLY A 497 -34.58 16.09 -1.15
CA GLY A 497 -34.62 17.16 -2.14
C GLY A 497 -34.72 18.52 -1.47
N GLU A 498 -35.24 19.49 -2.22
CA GLU A 498 -35.39 20.87 -1.75
C GLU A 498 -36.30 21.04 -0.53
N ASP A 499 -37.19 20.07 -0.27
CA ASP A 499 -38.06 20.08 0.91
C ASP A 499 -37.35 19.74 2.22
N GLY A 500 -36.06 19.36 2.16
CA GLY A 500 -35.22 19.16 3.32
C GLY A 500 -35.59 17.94 4.18
N ARG A 501 -36.43 17.04 3.68
CA ARG A 501 -36.88 15.86 4.41
C ARG A 501 -36.35 14.57 3.80
N TRP A 502 -35.54 13.85 4.58
CA TRP A 502 -35.09 12.50 4.23
C TRP A 502 -36.25 11.51 4.32
N ARG A 503 -36.39 10.70 3.27
CA ARG A 503 -37.39 9.63 3.15
C ARG A 503 -36.79 8.39 2.51
N ILE A 504 -37.51 7.28 2.63
CA ILE A 504 -37.15 6.00 2.00
C ILE A 504 -37.99 5.79 0.73
N TYR A 505 -37.31 5.37 -0.33
CA TYR A 505 -37.86 5.12 -1.66
C TYR A 505 -37.52 3.70 -2.12
N LEU A 506 -38.22 3.26 -3.17
CA LEU A 506 -38.00 1.96 -3.81
C LEU A 506 -37.70 2.13 -5.30
N ALA A 507 -36.77 1.33 -5.81
CA ALA A 507 -36.63 1.06 -7.24
C ALA A 507 -36.54 -0.44 -7.49
N THR A 508 -36.97 -0.86 -8.68
CA THR A 508 -37.00 -2.27 -9.09
C THR A 508 -36.13 -2.51 -10.32
N SER A 509 -35.58 -3.71 -10.45
CA SER A 509 -34.88 -4.15 -11.65
C SER A 509 -35.13 -5.63 -11.88
N GLN A 510 -35.12 -6.10 -13.12
CA GLN A 510 -35.20 -7.53 -13.39
C GLN A 510 -33.87 -8.24 -13.05
N MET A 511 -32.74 -7.64 -13.45
CA MET A 511 -31.40 -8.25 -13.37
C MET A 511 -30.38 -7.42 -12.55
N GLY A 512 -30.77 -6.23 -12.06
CA GLY A 512 -29.87 -5.34 -11.31
C GLY A 512 -29.05 -4.36 -12.17
N GLU A 513 -29.41 -4.21 -13.44
CA GLU A 513 -28.77 -3.31 -14.41
C GLU A 513 -29.61 -2.03 -14.59
N ASN A 514 -30.81 -2.17 -15.15
CA ASN A 514 -31.74 -1.06 -15.37
C ASN A 514 -32.73 -0.96 -14.23
N TRP A 515 -32.74 0.18 -13.52
CA TRP A 515 -33.57 0.40 -12.35
C TRP A 515 -34.74 1.35 -12.65
N THR A 516 -35.94 0.97 -12.21
CA THR A 516 -37.17 1.75 -12.36
C THR A 516 -37.65 2.23 -11.00
N ARG A 517 -37.65 3.55 -10.77
CA ARG A 517 -38.15 4.17 -9.53
C ARG A 517 -39.65 3.90 -9.35
N GLN A 518 -40.03 3.43 -8.17
CA GLN A 518 -41.42 3.21 -7.75
C GLN A 518 -41.96 4.35 -6.88
N GLY A 519 -41.05 5.19 -6.36
CA GLY A 519 -41.38 6.30 -5.47
C GLY A 519 -41.20 5.97 -3.99
N GLN A 520 -41.74 6.86 -3.16
CA GLN A 520 -41.68 6.79 -1.70
C GLN A 520 -42.49 5.59 -1.17
N ILE A 521 -41.96 4.86 -0.20
CA ILE A 521 -42.60 3.61 0.28
C ILE A 521 -43.65 3.80 1.38
N PHE A 522 -43.63 4.95 2.08
CA PHE A 522 -44.58 5.25 3.15
C PHE A 522 -45.43 6.47 2.80
N ASP A 523 -46.66 6.53 3.29
CA ASP A 523 -47.43 7.77 3.29
C ASP A 523 -47.07 8.59 4.54
N ASP A 524 -46.44 9.75 4.33
CA ASP A 524 -46.02 10.67 5.39
C ASP A 524 -47.17 11.03 6.37
N GLY A 525 -48.41 11.04 5.91
CA GLY A 525 -49.59 11.35 6.74
C GLY A 525 -49.98 10.23 7.72
N THR A 526 -49.41 9.03 7.57
CA THR A 526 -49.76 7.83 8.34
C THR A 526 -48.66 7.41 9.31
N LEU A 527 -47.49 8.05 9.25
CA LEU A 527 -46.33 7.67 10.03
C LEU A 527 -46.49 8.03 11.52
N PRO A 528 -45.94 7.21 12.43
CA PRO A 528 -45.98 7.48 13.88
C PRO A 528 -44.97 8.56 14.33
N PHE A 529 -44.28 9.20 13.38
CA PHE A 529 -43.28 10.24 13.59
C PHE A 529 -43.39 11.30 12.49
N THR A 530 -42.88 12.51 12.76
CA THR A 530 -42.96 13.63 11.79
C THR A 530 -41.61 14.07 11.25
N GLY A 531 -40.50 13.55 11.79
CA GLY A 531 -39.16 13.91 11.32
C GLY A 531 -38.69 13.15 10.09
N ASN A 532 -37.38 13.22 9.87
CA ASN A 532 -36.64 12.48 8.84
C ASN A 532 -36.68 10.98 9.11
N TYR A 533 -36.66 10.18 8.06
CA TYR A 533 -36.47 8.72 8.14
C TYR A 533 -35.59 8.24 7.00
N ALA A 534 -34.57 7.46 7.34
CA ALA A 534 -33.49 7.10 6.43
C ALA A 534 -32.81 5.80 6.85
N PHE A 535 -31.79 5.42 6.08
CA PHE A 535 -30.92 4.27 6.28
C PHE A 535 -31.69 2.94 6.30
N PRO A 536 -32.42 2.60 5.23
CA PRO A 536 -33.07 1.30 5.15
C PRO A 536 -32.01 0.20 5.12
N ASN A 537 -32.15 -0.80 5.98
CA ASN A 537 -31.43 -2.06 5.83
C ASN A 537 -32.42 -3.22 5.86
N VAL A 538 -32.43 -4.02 4.81
CA VAL A 538 -33.40 -5.07 4.58
C VAL A 538 -32.71 -6.42 4.52
N ILE A 539 -33.23 -7.37 5.29
CA ILE A 539 -32.89 -8.78 5.17
C ILE A 539 -34.05 -9.58 4.59
N ALA A 540 -33.69 -10.61 3.84
CA ALA A 540 -34.63 -11.59 3.30
C ALA A 540 -34.36 -12.95 3.95
N PHE A 541 -35.40 -13.64 4.42
CA PHE A 541 -35.27 -14.96 5.04
C PHE A 541 -36.51 -15.80 4.78
N GLU A 542 -36.38 -17.12 4.94
CA GLU A 542 -37.51 -18.04 4.85
C GLU A 542 -38.17 -18.20 6.22
N GLU A 543 -39.49 -18.11 6.26
CA GLU A 543 -40.30 -18.37 7.45
C GLU A 543 -41.55 -19.17 7.06
N ASN A 544 -41.73 -20.35 7.67
CA ASN A 544 -42.85 -21.25 7.38
C ASN A 544 -43.01 -21.58 5.87
N GLY A 545 -41.89 -21.69 5.15
CA GLY A 545 -41.87 -21.99 3.71
C GLY A 545 -42.25 -20.82 2.80
N ALA A 546 -42.29 -19.60 3.34
CA ALA A 546 -42.49 -18.38 2.56
C ALA A 546 -41.35 -17.39 2.83
N ARG A 547 -40.86 -16.76 1.75
CA ARG A 547 -39.89 -15.66 1.83
C ARG A 547 -40.53 -14.46 2.54
N ARG A 548 -39.81 -13.92 3.51
CA ARG A 548 -40.16 -12.72 4.28
C ARG A 548 -39.04 -11.70 4.20
N TYR A 549 -39.44 -10.44 4.25
CA TYR A 549 -38.51 -9.31 4.25
C TYR A 549 -38.77 -8.46 5.49
N THR A 550 -37.69 -8.09 6.17
CA THR A 550 -37.75 -7.18 7.32
C THR A 550 -36.77 -6.06 7.08
N MET A 551 -37.28 -4.83 7.14
CA MET A 551 -36.50 -3.62 7.06
C MET A 551 -36.35 -3.05 8.47
N VAL A 552 -35.11 -2.74 8.85
CA VAL A 552 -34.82 -1.78 9.91
C VAL A 552 -34.50 -0.43 9.27
N PHE A 553 -34.90 0.66 9.92
CA PHE A 553 -34.49 2.01 9.52
C PHE A 553 -34.55 2.95 10.72
N ALA A 554 -33.88 4.09 10.60
CA ALA A 554 -33.87 5.11 11.65
C ALA A 554 -34.86 6.22 11.30
N ALA A 555 -35.58 6.72 12.30
CA ALA A 555 -36.43 7.89 12.15
C ALA A 555 -36.33 8.82 13.35
N ALA A 556 -36.49 10.12 13.08
CA ALA A 556 -36.61 11.15 14.08
C ALA A 556 -38.06 11.30 14.50
N SER A 557 -38.34 11.19 15.81
CA SER A 557 -39.69 11.34 16.36
C SER A 557 -40.38 12.65 15.95
N LYS A 558 -39.59 13.72 15.79
CA LYS A 558 -40.02 15.06 15.36
C LYS A 558 -38.97 15.72 14.45
N ALA A 559 -39.39 16.71 13.66
CA ALA A 559 -38.54 17.39 12.67
C ALA A 559 -37.24 18.04 13.22
N SER A 560 -37.18 18.40 14.50
CA SER A 560 -36.03 19.08 15.12
C SER A 560 -35.04 18.14 15.81
N VAL A 561 -35.29 16.83 15.78
CA VAL A 561 -34.46 15.82 16.47
C VAL A 561 -33.70 15.02 15.41
N THR A 562 -32.46 14.64 15.72
CA THR A 562 -31.72 13.65 14.92
C THR A 562 -32.35 12.26 15.11
N TYR A 563 -32.01 11.29 14.28
CA TYR A 563 -32.64 9.96 14.29
C TYR A 563 -32.56 9.30 15.68
N ASP A 564 -33.68 9.30 16.40
CA ASP A 564 -33.76 8.95 17.84
C ASP A 564 -34.41 7.59 18.10
N THR A 565 -34.94 6.97 17.04
CA THR A 565 -35.73 5.75 17.13
C THR A 565 -35.43 4.82 15.95
N LEU A 566 -35.22 3.54 16.25
CA LEU A 566 -35.21 2.48 15.25
C LEU A 566 -36.61 1.92 15.07
N TYR A 567 -36.99 1.73 13.81
CA TYR A 567 -38.26 1.14 13.40
C TYR A 567 -38.03 -0.12 12.59
N LEU A 568 -38.95 -1.07 12.74
CA LEU A 568 -39.10 -2.19 11.83
C LEU A 568 -40.32 -2.01 10.93
N SER A 569 -40.20 -2.51 9.71
CA SER A 569 -41.33 -2.73 8.81
C SER A 569 -41.14 -4.06 8.09
N HIS A 570 -42.24 -4.73 7.79
CA HIS A 570 -42.24 -6.06 7.20
C HIS A 570 -42.89 -6.05 5.82
N SER A 571 -42.42 -6.94 4.96
CA SER A 571 -42.99 -7.16 3.64
C SER A 571 -43.02 -8.65 3.29
N SER A 572 -44.00 -9.05 2.49
CA SER A 572 -44.07 -10.39 1.87
C SER A 572 -43.57 -10.42 0.44
N ASP A 573 -43.41 -9.26 -0.21
CA ASP A 573 -43.07 -9.14 -1.63
C ASP A 573 -41.89 -8.21 -1.90
N GLY A 574 -41.35 -7.55 -0.87
CA GLY A 574 -40.26 -6.58 -0.99
C GLY A 574 -40.68 -5.23 -1.60
N ALA A 575 -41.98 -5.01 -1.82
CA ALA A 575 -42.52 -3.80 -2.43
C ALA A 575 -43.54 -3.08 -1.54
N GLN A 576 -44.45 -3.82 -0.91
CA GLN A 576 -45.45 -3.29 0.02
C GLN A 576 -44.98 -3.51 1.46
N TRP A 577 -44.95 -2.43 2.23
CA TRP A 577 -44.35 -2.40 3.56
C TRP A 577 -45.39 -2.10 4.64
N SER A 578 -45.34 -2.83 5.75
CA SER A 578 -46.23 -2.62 6.89
C SER A 578 -46.00 -1.28 7.58
N ALA A 579 -46.98 -0.83 8.36
CA ALA A 579 -46.81 0.34 9.21
C ALA A 579 -45.56 0.19 10.11
N PRO A 580 -44.72 1.24 10.24
CA PRO A 580 -43.52 1.17 11.06
C PRO A 580 -43.81 0.90 12.54
N GLN A 581 -43.09 -0.06 13.10
CA GLN A 581 -43.13 -0.39 14.53
C GLN A 581 -41.82 0.03 15.20
N ALA A 582 -41.90 0.93 16.18
CA ALA A 582 -40.72 1.35 16.95
C ALA A 582 -40.18 0.18 17.78
N VAL A 583 -38.87 -0.06 17.73
CA VAL A 583 -38.21 -1.16 18.44
C VAL A 583 -37.18 -0.70 19.47
N LEU A 584 -36.46 0.39 19.21
CA LEU A 584 -35.53 1.01 20.16
C LEU A 584 -35.68 2.53 20.09
N ARG A 585 -35.67 3.22 21.25
CA ARG A 585 -35.97 4.65 21.40
C ARG A 585 -34.89 5.36 22.23
N ASP A 586 -34.92 6.69 22.21
CA ASP A 586 -34.01 7.57 22.95
C ASP A 586 -32.54 7.34 22.59
N LEU A 587 -32.30 7.12 21.29
CA LEU A 587 -31.00 6.80 20.73
C LEU A 587 -30.38 7.99 19.96
N LEU A 588 -29.15 7.82 19.49
CA LEU A 588 -28.52 8.64 18.45
C LEU A 588 -28.04 7.70 17.35
N VAL A 589 -28.91 7.41 16.39
CA VAL A 589 -28.72 6.30 15.44
C VAL A 589 -28.27 6.83 14.09
N LEU A 590 -27.21 6.24 13.57
CA LEU A 590 -26.88 6.31 12.15
C LEU A 590 -26.70 4.89 11.61
N ASP A 591 -27.11 4.72 10.36
CA ASP A 591 -26.80 3.55 9.53
C ASP A 591 -27.02 2.18 10.22
N PRO A 592 -28.28 1.78 10.50
CA PRO A 592 -28.54 0.50 11.13
C PRO A 592 -28.33 -0.67 10.18
N LEU A 593 -27.69 -1.71 10.66
CA LEU A 593 -27.48 -2.98 9.98
C LEU A 593 -28.24 -4.09 10.71
N LEU A 594 -29.22 -4.71 10.04
CA LEU A 594 -29.94 -5.87 10.56
C LEU A 594 -29.32 -7.15 10.02
N MET A 595 -29.05 -8.11 10.91
CA MET A 595 -28.56 -9.43 10.54
C MET A 595 -29.35 -10.52 11.27
N ARG A 596 -29.35 -11.72 10.68
CA ARG A 596 -29.79 -12.93 11.39
C ARG A 596 -28.75 -13.30 12.44
N HIS A 597 -29.20 -13.52 13.66
CA HIS A 597 -28.30 -13.99 14.71
C HIS A 597 -27.98 -15.49 14.50
N PRO A 598 -26.74 -15.94 14.70
CA PRO A 598 -26.35 -17.35 14.52
C PRO A 598 -27.22 -18.35 15.30
N ASP A 599 -27.58 -18.02 16.53
CA ASP A 599 -28.41 -18.88 17.40
C ASP A 599 -29.92 -18.75 17.13
N GLY A 600 -30.31 -18.05 16.05
CA GLY A 600 -31.69 -17.73 15.72
C GLY A 600 -32.11 -16.33 16.17
N GLY A 601 -33.12 -15.77 15.48
CA GLY A 601 -33.60 -14.41 15.68
C GLY A 601 -32.80 -13.37 14.90
N PHE A 602 -32.71 -12.16 15.45
CA PHE A 602 -32.20 -10.95 14.84
C PHE A 602 -31.20 -10.26 15.76
N GLU A 603 -30.24 -9.60 15.14
CA GLU A 603 -29.35 -8.66 15.80
C GLU A 603 -29.27 -7.40 14.95
N VAL A 604 -29.48 -6.25 15.57
CA VAL A 604 -29.32 -4.96 14.92
C VAL A 604 -28.04 -4.33 15.43
N PHE A 605 -27.26 -3.81 14.51
CA PHE A 605 -26.10 -2.97 14.77
C PHE A 605 -26.42 -1.56 14.32
N TYR A 606 -25.89 -0.56 14.99
CA TYR A 606 -26.03 0.83 14.54
C TYR A 606 -24.86 1.68 15.04
N VAL A 607 -24.53 2.70 14.25
CA VAL A 607 -23.45 3.64 14.56
C VAL A 607 -23.98 4.73 15.46
N VAL A 608 -23.20 5.07 16.49
CA VAL A 608 -23.40 6.23 17.36
C VAL A 608 -22.18 7.13 17.21
N ASN A 609 -22.41 8.41 16.91
CA ASN A 609 -21.36 9.42 16.84
C ASN A 609 -21.74 10.60 17.74
N GLU A 610 -21.10 10.70 18.91
CA GLU A 610 -21.37 11.73 19.92
C GLU A 610 -20.06 12.40 20.38
N GLY A 611 -19.80 13.61 19.89
CA GLY A 611 -18.64 14.40 20.27
C GLY A 611 -17.31 13.77 19.85
N SER A 612 -16.64 13.12 20.81
CA SER A 612 -15.35 12.41 20.60
C SER A 612 -15.49 10.89 20.72
N VAL A 613 -16.71 10.41 20.99
CA VAL A 613 -17.02 9.00 21.17
C VAL A 613 -17.75 8.52 19.93
N GLN A 614 -17.23 7.43 19.38
CA GLN A 614 -17.88 6.70 18.32
C GLN A 614 -17.97 5.25 18.70
N ALA A 615 -19.14 4.65 18.45
CA ALA A 615 -19.40 3.29 18.83
C ALA A 615 -20.29 2.59 17.81
N ILE A 616 -20.12 1.28 17.71
CA ILE A 616 -21.13 0.39 17.15
C ILE A 616 -21.86 -0.21 18.34
N MET A 617 -23.16 0.03 18.37
CA MET A 617 -24.07 -0.52 19.36
C MET A 617 -24.77 -1.73 18.76
N SER A 618 -25.10 -2.71 19.58
CA SER A 618 -25.83 -3.89 19.18
C SER A 618 -26.96 -4.23 20.14
N ALA A 619 -28.11 -4.65 19.60
CA ALA A 619 -29.22 -5.21 20.35
C ALA A 619 -29.76 -6.45 19.65
N ARG A 620 -30.24 -7.42 20.43
CA ARG A 620 -30.73 -8.72 19.94
C ARG A 620 -32.22 -8.88 20.15
N SER A 621 -32.85 -9.66 19.28
CA SER A 621 -34.25 -10.04 19.40
C SER A 621 -34.49 -11.46 18.89
N PRO A 622 -35.13 -12.35 19.67
CA PRO A 622 -35.47 -13.69 19.19
C PRO A 622 -36.49 -13.69 18.04
N ASP A 623 -37.39 -12.70 18.00
CA ASP A 623 -38.58 -12.69 17.13
C ASP A 623 -38.80 -11.36 16.38
N GLY A 624 -37.95 -10.36 16.62
CA GLY A 624 -38.05 -9.02 16.05
C GLY A 624 -38.98 -8.09 16.82
N THR A 625 -39.66 -8.56 17.86
CA THR A 625 -40.64 -7.77 18.63
C THR A 625 -40.08 -7.27 19.95
N GLN A 626 -39.31 -8.10 20.66
CA GLN A 626 -38.68 -7.76 21.93
C GLN A 626 -37.17 -7.67 21.77
N TRP A 627 -36.60 -6.53 22.12
CA TRP A 627 -35.19 -6.23 21.94
C TRP A 627 -34.47 -6.11 23.28
N THR A 628 -33.25 -6.63 23.35
CA THR A 628 -32.37 -6.41 24.51
C THR A 628 -31.97 -4.95 24.64
N ALA A 629 -31.46 -4.56 25.80
CA ALA A 629 -30.73 -3.31 25.92
C ALA A 629 -29.53 -3.30 24.95
N ALA A 630 -29.28 -2.16 24.33
CA ALA A 630 -28.17 -2.02 23.40
C ALA A 630 -26.83 -1.95 24.16
N ASN A 631 -25.83 -2.69 23.68
CA ASN A 631 -24.48 -2.69 24.23
C ASN A 631 -23.48 -2.27 23.15
N SER A 632 -22.41 -1.57 23.55
CA SER A 632 -21.32 -1.28 22.64
C SER A 632 -20.55 -2.57 22.33
N VAL A 633 -20.45 -2.90 21.05
CA VAL A 633 -19.63 -4.02 20.54
C VAL A 633 -18.30 -3.54 19.96
N TRP A 634 -18.21 -2.24 19.68
CA TRP A 634 -16.99 -1.54 19.30
C TRP A 634 -17.08 -0.10 19.79
N ALA A 635 -15.98 0.48 20.25
CA ALA A 635 -15.89 1.90 20.57
C ALA A 635 -14.48 2.45 20.36
N SER A 636 -14.39 3.69 19.88
CA SER A 636 -13.17 4.47 19.79
C SER A 636 -13.34 5.83 20.48
N ARG A 637 -12.22 6.36 20.99
CA ARG A 637 -12.12 7.73 21.53
C ARG A 637 -11.05 8.47 20.73
N GLY A 638 -11.45 9.50 20.00
CA GLY A 638 -10.55 10.23 19.09
C GLY A 638 -11.00 11.67 18.85
N ALA A 639 -10.26 12.39 18.00
CA ALA A 639 -10.71 13.70 17.52
C ALA A 639 -12.01 13.53 16.71
N ALA A 640 -12.96 14.48 16.82
CA ALA A 640 -14.30 14.42 16.21
C ALA A 640 -14.32 14.19 14.68
N LYS A 641 -13.16 14.32 14.01
CA LYS A 641 -12.94 14.13 12.58
C LYS A 641 -12.24 12.82 12.20
N ALA A 642 -11.98 11.88 13.11
CA ALA A 642 -11.40 10.58 12.73
C ALA A 642 -12.33 9.48 13.26
N GLY A 643 -12.82 8.58 12.40
CA GLY A 643 -13.93 7.75 12.85
C GLY A 643 -14.76 6.90 11.89
N ILE A 644 -15.64 6.08 12.46
CA ILE A 644 -16.62 5.26 11.75
C ILE A 644 -17.84 6.09 11.38
N TYR A 645 -18.21 6.03 10.11
CA TYR A 645 -19.39 6.72 9.58
C TYR A 645 -20.52 5.75 9.17
N THR A 646 -20.17 4.65 8.51
CA THR A 646 -21.14 3.65 8.02
C THR A 646 -20.69 2.22 8.28
N ILE A 647 -21.66 1.30 8.30
CA ILE A 647 -21.48 -0.12 8.56
C ILE A 647 -22.25 -0.96 7.53
N GLY A 648 -21.51 -1.70 6.71
CA GLY A 648 -22.02 -2.76 5.85
C GLY A 648 -21.87 -4.13 6.52
N GLY A 649 -22.70 -5.09 6.13
CA GLY A 649 -22.63 -6.46 6.66
C GLY A 649 -22.89 -7.51 5.60
N VAL A 650 -22.12 -8.60 5.65
CA VAL A 650 -22.31 -9.77 4.79
C VAL A 650 -21.95 -11.05 5.52
N VAL A 651 -22.72 -12.12 5.28
CA VAL A 651 -22.36 -13.47 5.71
C VAL A 651 -21.54 -14.13 4.61
N HIS A 652 -20.30 -14.53 4.92
CA HIS A 652 -19.41 -15.22 3.99
C HIS A 652 -18.71 -16.39 4.69
N LYS A 653 -18.73 -17.60 4.08
CA LYS A 653 -18.13 -18.84 4.64
C LYS A 653 -18.54 -19.09 6.10
N ASP A 654 -19.82 -18.89 6.41
CA ASP A 654 -20.38 -18.99 7.76
C ASP A 654 -19.75 -18.01 8.76
N VAL A 655 -19.27 -16.85 8.32
CA VAL A 655 -18.76 -15.77 9.18
C VAL A 655 -19.53 -14.49 8.87
N GLN A 656 -19.96 -13.79 9.91
CA GLN A 656 -20.48 -12.43 9.77
C GLN A 656 -19.31 -11.46 9.65
N LEU A 657 -19.17 -10.91 8.44
CA LEU A 657 -18.23 -9.85 8.13
C LEU A 657 -18.93 -8.50 8.22
N PHE A 658 -18.24 -7.54 8.81
CA PHE A 658 -18.68 -6.17 8.95
C PHE A 658 -17.70 -5.27 8.21
N LEU A 659 -18.18 -4.47 7.27
CA LEU A 659 -17.36 -3.49 6.56
C LEU A 659 -17.61 -2.13 7.19
N LEU A 660 -16.58 -1.55 7.78
CA LEU A 660 -16.65 -0.24 8.44
C LEU A 660 -15.97 0.78 7.56
N GLU A 661 -16.67 1.86 7.24
CA GLU A 661 -16.06 3.04 6.62
C GLU A 661 -15.41 3.86 7.73
N GLU A 662 -14.09 4.02 7.67
CA GLU A 662 -13.29 4.76 8.64
C GLU A 662 -12.57 5.95 7.98
N MET A 663 -12.70 7.13 8.58
CA MET A 663 -11.85 8.27 8.22
C MET A 663 -10.50 8.18 8.96
N ILE A 664 -9.41 8.10 8.19
CA ILE A 664 -8.03 8.08 8.68
C ILE A 664 -7.41 9.48 8.63
N ALA A 665 -6.12 9.60 8.97
CA ALA A 665 -5.40 10.87 8.88
C ALA A 665 -5.49 11.47 7.45
N ASP A 666 -5.51 12.80 7.35
CA ASP A 666 -5.73 13.58 6.12
C ASP A 666 -7.17 13.60 5.54
N GLU A 667 -8.19 13.30 6.35
CA GLU A 667 -9.61 13.30 5.91
C GLU A 667 -9.89 12.26 4.80
N ARG A 668 -9.04 11.23 4.69
CA ARG A 668 -9.21 10.13 3.74
C ARG A 668 -10.09 9.06 4.34
N HIS A 669 -11.01 8.52 3.55
CA HIS A 669 -11.91 7.45 3.96
C HIS A 669 -11.41 6.09 3.44
N VAL A 670 -11.56 5.05 4.26
CA VAL A 670 -11.16 3.67 3.93
C VAL A 670 -12.24 2.69 4.32
N TRP A 671 -12.34 1.56 3.64
CA TRP A 671 -13.23 0.47 4.04
C TRP A 671 -12.44 -0.65 4.69
N ASN A 672 -12.77 -0.98 5.93
CA ASN A 672 -12.11 -2.03 6.68
C ASN A 672 -13.08 -3.18 7.00
N ALA A 673 -12.65 -4.41 6.78
CA ALA A 673 -13.37 -5.60 7.20
C ALA A 673 -13.05 -5.98 8.65
N TYR A 674 -14.11 -6.31 9.38
CA TYR A 674 -14.10 -6.81 10.74
C TYR A 674 -14.90 -8.10 10.81
N CYS A 675 -14.63 -8.91 11.82
CA CYS A 675 -15.50 -10.00 12.23
C CYS A 675 -15.60 -10.01 13.76
N ARG A 676 -16.46 -10.88 14.30
CA ARG A 676 -16.44 -11.18 15.73
C ARG A 676 -15.49 -12.34 16.00
N ASP A 677 -14.65 -12.23 17.01
CA ASP A 677 -13.88 -13.36 17.53
C ASP A 677 -14.76 -14.27 18.41
N PHE A 678 -14.18 -15.35 18.94
CA PHE A 678 -14.90 -16.31 19.80
C PHE A 678 -15.41 -15.72 21.12
N THR A 679 -14.97 -14.52 21.52
CA THR A 679 -15.45 -13.80 22.70
C THR A 679 -16.59 -12.85 22.39
N GLY A 680 -16.87 -12.61 21.10
CA GLY A 680 -17.86 -11.66 20.62
C GLY A 680 -17.30 -10.28 20.35
N ALA A 681 -15.99 -10.07 20.54
CA ALA A 681 -15.33 -8.81 20.28
C ALA A 681 -15.16 -8.59 18.78
N PHE A 682 -15.39 -7.35 18.33
CA PHE A 682 -15.09 -6.95 16.96
C PHE A 682 -13.57 -6.87 16.79
N ILE A 683 -13.03 -7.72 15.91
CA ILE A 683 -11.63 -7.73 15.53
C ILE A 683 -11.47 -7.27 14.09
N LYS A 684 -10.49 -6.41 13.85
CA LYS A 684 -10.11 -5.95 12.51
C LYS A 684 -9.37 -7.08 11.81
N LEU A 685 -9.77 -7.43 10.59
CA LEU A 685 -9.16 -8.51 9.84
C LEU A 685 -7.78 -8.13 9.27
N PRO A 686 -6.83 -9.09 9.16
CA PRO A 686 -5.62 -8.92 8.35
C PRO A 686 -5.98 -8.66 6.87
N GLY A 687 -5.14 -7.92 6.16
CA GLY A 687 -5.37 -7.57 4.74
C GLY A 687 -6.27 -6.35 4.51
N ASN A 688 -6.57 -5.60 5.57
CA ASN A 688 -7.21 -4.29 5.50
C ASN A 688 -6.27 -3.17 5.08
N PRO A 689 -6.82 -2.04 4.60
CA PRO A 689 -8.21 -1.80 4.20
C PRO A 689 -8.52 -2.49 2.86
N LEU A 690 -9.79 -2.80 2.66
CA LEU A 690 -10.29 -3.35 1.40
C LEU A 690 -10.43 -2.30 0.30
N HIS A 691 -10.58 -1.03 0.68
CA HIS A 691 -10.70 0.11 -0.22
C HIS A 691 -10.15 1.38 0.44
N ILE A 692 -9.61 2.29 -0.38
CA ILE A 692 -9.12 3.61 0.04
C ILE A 692 -9.53 4.63 -1.01
N ASP A 693 -10.15 5.72 -0.57
CA ASP A 693 -10.47 6.82 -1.47
C ASP A 693 -9.19 7.47 -2.01
N ALA A 694 -9.21 7.82 -3.30
CA ALA A 694 -8.09 8.47 -3.96
C ALA A 694 -7.70 9.79 -3.25
N SER A 695 -6.41 10.12 -3.28
CA SER A 695 -5.90 11.30 -2.57
C SER A 695 -6.10 12.58 -3.38
N GLY A 696 -6.85 13.55 -2.83
CA GLY A 696 -7.00 14.89 -3.41
C GLY A 696 -8.34 15.53 -3.03
N ASN A 697 -8.44 16.85 -3.14
CA ASN A 697 -9.70 17.58 -2.87
C ASN A 697 -10.83 17.27 -3.88
N ASP A 698 -10.52 16.57 -4.98
CA ASP A 698 -11.43 16.31 -6.10
C ASP A 698 -11.83 14.83 -6.22
N SER A 699 -11.43 13.97 -5.28
CA SER A 699 -11.80 12.55 -5.28
C SER A 699 -13.07 12.32 -4.46
N PRO A 700 -14.08 11.61 -4.99
CA PRO A 700 -15.32 11.41 -4.26
C PRO A 700 -15.12 10.44 -3.09
N MET A 701 -15.87 10.68 -2.03
CA MET A 701 -15.98 9.82 -0.86
C MET A 701 -16.93 8.65 -1.15
N LEU A 702 -16.49 7.42 -0.86
CA LEU A 702 -17.30 6.21 -1.01
C LEU A 702 -17.72 5.64 0.35
N TYR A 703 -19.01 5.35 0.55
CA TYR A 703 -19.53 4.90 1.85
C TYR A 703 -20.90 4.19 1.76
N GLY A 704 -21.45 3.71 2.88
CA GLY A 704 -22.81 3.14 2.92
C GLY A 704 -22.92 1.80 2.16
N MET A 705 -21.94 0.92 2.37
CA MET A 705 -21.79 -0.35 1.65
C MET A 705 -22.96 -1.30 1.94
N ALA A 706 -23.59 -1.80 0.87
CA ALA A 706 -24.69 -2.75 0.94
C ALA A 706 -24.49 -3.95 0.02
N PHE A 707 -24.63 -5.15 0.57
CA PHE A 707 -24.53 -6.40 -0.16
C PHE A 707 -25.93 -6.94 -0.45
N GLU A 708 -26.07 -7.71 -1.52
CA GLU A 708 -27.34 -8.33 -1.87
C GLU A 708 -27.77 -9.34 -0.78
N ASN A 709 -28.98 -9.14 -0.24
CA ASN A 709 -29.55 -9.92 0.87
C ASN A 709 -28.69 -9.99 2.15
N ASN A 710 -27.60 -9.22 2.25
CA ASN A 710 -26.53 -9.37 3.24
C ASN A 710 -25.88 -10.77 3.26
N THR A 711 -25.95 -11.53 2.16
CA THR A 711 -25.45 -12.92 2.10
C THR A 711 -24.73 -13.30 0.81
N GLU A 712 -24.86 -12.50 -0.25
CA GLU A 712 -24.33 -12.83 -1.56
C GLU A 712 -23.11 -11.96 -1.89
N LEU A 713 -21.97 -12.61 -2.18
CA LEU A 713 -20.82 -11.95 -2.78
C LEU A 713 -21.01 -11.91 -4.29
N GLY A 714 -21.12 -10.71 -4.84
CA GLY A 714 -21.23 -10.49 -6.28
C GLY A 714 -21.18 -9.01 -6.62
N TYR A 715 -22.03 -8.20 -5.97
CA TYR A 715 -21.97 -6.75 -6.05
C TYR A 715 -22.06 -6.13 -4.66
N VAL A 716 -21.28 -5.07 -4.46
CA VAL A 716 -21.46 -4.11 -3.37
C VAL A 716 -22.04 -2.84 -3.96
N TYR A 717 -23.13 -2.36 -3.37
CA TYR A 717 -23.72 -1.06 -3.67
C TYR A 717 -23.23 -0.06 -2.63
N TYR A 718 -22.97 1.17 -3.04
CA TYR A 718 -22.40 2.19 -2.16
C TYR A 718 -22.79 3.59 -2.66
N ASN A 719 -22.64 4.57 -1.78
CA ASN A 719 -22.82 5.97 -2.07
C ASN A 719 -21.52 6.57 -2.60
N GLU A 720 -21.63 7.44 -3.59
CA GLU A 720 -20.56 8.34 -4.02
C GLU A 720 -20.99 9.78 -3.76
N ILE A 721 -20.13 10.58 -3.12
CA ILE A 721 -20.36 12.01 -2.86
C ILE A 721 -19.04 12.78 -2.96
N SER A 722 -19.08 14.06 -3.32
CA SER A 722 -17.85 14.87 -3.44
C SER A 722 -17.06 15.05 -2.14
N ALA A 723 -17.76 15.11 -1.00
CA ALA A 723 -17.14 15.19 0.33
C ALA A 723 -18.18 14.87 1.42
N LEU A 724 -17.69 14.48 2.61
CA LEU A 724 -18.53 14.31 3.79
C LEU A 724 -19.30 15.60 4.10
N GLY A 725 -20.63 15.51 4.09
CA GLY A 725 -21.52 16.63 4.39
C GLY A 725 -21.72 17.62 3.25
N ALA A 726 -21.36 17.28 2.01
CA ALA A 726 -21.74 18.09 0.84
C ALA A 726 -23.27 18.28 0.78
N GLU A 727 -23.73 19.47 0.36
CA GLU A 727 -25.16 19.83 0.38
C GLU A 727 -25.99 19.13 -0.72
N THR A 728 -25.34 18.60 -1.75
CA THR A 728 -25.93 17.91 -2.88
C THR A 728 -24.88 17.05 -3.59
N GLY A 729 -25.30 16.08 -4.40
CA GLY A 729 -24.42 15.29 -5.27
C GLY A 729 -24.31 13.81 -4.89
N GLY A 730 -24.97 13.37 -3.82
CA GLY A 730 -24.96 11.98 -3.40
C GLY A 730 -25.71 11.06 -4.35
N VAL A 731 -25.03 10.05 -4.89
CA VAL A 731 -25.61 9.07 -5.82
C VAL A 731 -25.28 7.64 -5.40
N ILE A 732 -26.06 6.66 -5.87
CA ILE A 732 -25.77 5.24 -5.63
C ILE A 732 -25.02 4.66 -6.81
N ARG A 733 -23.93 3.95 -6.52
CA ARG A 733 -23.13 3.17 -7.46
C ARG A 733 -23.03 1.73 -7.01
N LYS A 734 -22.38 0.90 -7.84
CA LYS A 734 -22.06 -0.49 -7.51
C LYS A 734 -20.69 -0.87 -8.05
N SER A 735 -20.06 -1.83 -7.39
CA SER A 735 -18.82 -2.47 -7.83
C SER A 735 -19.00 -3.98 -7.71
N ARG A 736 -18.33 -4.73 -8.58
CA ARG A 736 -18.32 -6.18 -8.50
C ARG A 736 -17.31 -6.63 -7.46
N VAL A 737 -17.73 -7.58 -6.64
CA VAL A 737 -16.90 -8.21 -5.60
C VAL A 737 -16.61 -9.62 -6.06
N GLU A 738 -15.35 -9.91 -6.40
CA GLU A 738 -14.99 -11.28 -6.76
C GLU A 738 -15.04 -12.17 -5.49
N PRO A 739 -15.82 -13.25 -5.47
CA PRO A 739 -15.97 -14.09 -4.28
C PRO A 739 -14.65 -14.69 -3.78
N ASP A 740 -13.70 -14.94 -4.68
CA ASP A 740 -12.38 -15.46 -4.36
C ASP A 740 -11.48 -14.40 -3.68
N GLU A 741 -11.69 -13.12 -4.00
CA GLU A 741 -10.91 -11.99 -3.48
C GLU A 741 -11.17 -11.70 -2.00
N LEU A 742 -12.43 -11.61 -1.57
CA LEU A 742 -12.76 -11.61 -0.14
C LEU A 742 -12.48 -12.98 0.51
N GLY A 743 -12.43 -14.03 -0.31
CA GLY A 743 -12.07 -15.38 0.10
C GLY A 743 -10.63 -15.53 0.59
N THR A 744 -9.74 -14.57 0.28
CA THR A 744 -8.34 -14.50 0.77
C THR A 744 -8.21 -13.94 2.18
N LEU A 745 -9.27 -13.34 2.75
CA LEU A 745 -9.23 -12.84 4.12
C LEU A 745 -8.97 -13.99 5.09
N ASP A 746 -8.03 -13.78 6.02
CA ASP A 746 -7.78 -14.74 7.08
C ASP A 746 -8.90 -14.68 8.11
N LEU A 747 -9.78 -15.69 8.09
CA LEU A 747 -10.93 -15.82 8.98
C LEU A 747 -10.67 -16.77 10.16
N GLN A 748 -9.42 -17.22 10.39
CA GLN A 748 -9.14 -18.22 11.43
C GLN A 748 -9.52 -17.74 12.83
N THR A 749 -9.40 -16.45 13.09
CA THR A 749 -9.74 -15.83 14.37
C THR A 749 -11.23 -15.47 14.50
N CYS A 750 -12.02 -15.63 13.44
CA CYS A 750 -13.44 -15.30 13.43
C CYS A 750 -14.30 -16.44 13.98
N ALA A 751 -15.29 -16.07 14.78
CA ALA A 751 -16.36 -16.97 15.17
C ALA A 751 -17.22 -17.32 13.95
N LYS A 752 -17.49 -18.63 13.78
CA LYS A 752 -18.43 -19.11 12.78
C LYS A 752 -19.86 -18.97 13.29
N SER A 753 -20.79 -18.64 12.40
CA SER A 753 -22.22 -18.65 12.65
C SER A 753 -22.67 -20.10 12.90
N GLY A 754 -22.78 -20.47 14.19
CA GLY A 754 -23.24 -21.79 14.65
C GLY A 754 -22.33 -22.51 15.64
N GLY A 755 -21.22 -21.91 16.09
CA GLY A 755 -20.46 -22.40 17.25
C GLY A 755 -21.06 -21.90 18.56
N GLU A 756 -21.09 -22.73 19.61
CA GLU A 756 -21.51 -22.29 20.95
C GLU A 756 -20.64 -21.11 21.40
N TRP A 757 -21.27 -19.95 21.62
CA TRP A 757 -20.68 -18.81 22.29
C TRP A 757 -20.54 -19.15 23.79
N PRO A 758 -19.36 -19.02 24.41
CA PRO A 758 -19.19 -19.30 25.83
C PRO A 758 -20.03 -18.40 26.76
#